data_AF-A0A918N4Z4-F1
#
_entry.id   AF-A0A918N4Z4-F1
#
_cell.length_a   1.000
_cell.length_b   1.000
_cell.length_c   1.000
_cell.angle_alpha   90.00
_cell.angle_beta   90.00
_cell.angle_gamma   90.00
#
_symmetry.space_group_name_H-M   'P 1'
#
loop_
_entity.id
_entity.type
_entity.pdbx_description
1 polymer ?
#
loop_
_entity_poly.entity_id
_entity_poly.type
_entity_poly.pdbx_seq_one_letter_code
_entity_poly.pdbx_strand_id
1 'polypeptide(L)'
;MSKYNKILIICVAVLLSSCATYSPKYKVENFDSTLPDKEIEKRFYLIGDAGYAKINESTKGLSILKNFLDKTKTENDHLIFLGDNIYQKGMPKKDAVDRVLAEHRVDAQTEAVKMFKGNVVFIPGNHDWYNNGVEGLERQEKYVLKIGDRNAFLPKNGCPIESVEISNKVHLLVLDTQWYLADWDKNPTINDNCDIKTREKLFIEIESELKKHSKKTIVIAMHHPLFTNGEHGGKHSFKKHIFPLKNKIPIPVLGSLAIQIRSQGGISSQDLSNTHYNKLVRRLSTMARGVDKVVFVSGHEHSLQYLDNGLKQIVSGSGSKVSAASLGKEGLFSYPGQGFAVLDIYKDGSSNVRFFGNDKGKPKLVYQTKVHEKEKEFDFSNVKDSFEQKVEASIYSKNEIKKSKLYKFIWGDHYRYVYGTGINVPVATLDTLMGGFTIDRQGGGQVTRSLRIIDTEGKRYSLRAMRKSVTQFLQKGAFKYTYLNNTFDNTIIEDVLSDFYTSSYPYAFLAVGTMADAIGVYHANPKLYYIPKHPSLGVYNENFGDEIYFLEERPGKEYKKEISFGKPNDIESTDDLLKKLRKDEKYQIDEKHYIRTRLFDMLLGDWDRHSDQWRWARFDNDNTNIYRPVPRDRDQVFSNYDGFLLDVIKFVVPLARKFQVYDNELKNVRWINQSGLPLDRALIQNSGKEIWEEQAKYIKENLSDVSIENAFSDIPKELQDETIQKIKNDLKDRRDSIESIAKRYYKYLSKHVVITGTDKDDFFEINREDNKTTVKIARIKKNEIKEPYSNRTFYSSETKEIWVYGLDDDDQFVVKGKGTNPIKIRIIGGQNNDVYHIENGKKIKVYDHKSKPNTIEKKGGADFIFSNIYSYNMYDYNKYIDKTNALAPFIGFNPDDGLNINITDVYTIKGFKNDPYHSKHKFTAAYYFQTEGYDVSYTGEFVKALGNWNFLVDGVYTSENFAQNFFGFGNETSNFDNKLGFDYNRVKTGIWSIGLGISKKSRYGSEFLINAAYEGVEVQDTKDRLITSGLSFVTTDSDFFERKFFSNIEMTYKFESYDNVINPTRGMLFKLQSGARTNIEDIEKTYGYIYPRLSFYNSITKNRKLVLKTDVIAGINLGNNFEFYQGVKLGGLNGLRGYREERFTGQSALAFSADLRYSFNTFKTGLLPLQLGVFGGYDIGRVWLDYENSDLWHDSVGGGLWINALDTVGGQLGVFTSNDGVRFTFGFGMSI
;
A
#
# COMPACT_ATOMS: atom_id res chain seq x y z
N MET A 1 -9.65 -45.53 -31.71
CA MET A 1 -9.74 -44.34 -30.83
C MET A 1 -9.84 -43.09 -31.69
N SER A 2 -10.94 -42.33 -31.62
CA SER A 2 -11.14 -41.12 -32.44
C SER A 2 -10.08 -40.05 -32.15
N LYS A 3 -9.86 -39.11 -33.07
CA LYS A 3 -8.97 -37.95 -32.87
C LYS A 3 -9.36 -37.18 -31.60
N TYR A 4 -10.66 -37.05 -31.34
CA TYR A 4 -11.22 -36.46 -30.12
C TYR A 4 -10.87 -37.24 -28.85
N ASN A 5 -10.91 -38.57 -28.88
CA ASN A 5 -10.53 -39.38 -27.71
C ASN A 5 -9.02 -39.31 -27.45
N LYS A 6 -8.17 -39.21 -28.48
CA LYS A 6 -6.73 -38.97 -28.31
C LYS A 6 -6.45 -37.60 -27.70
N ILE A 7 -7.13 -36.55 -28.18
CA ILE A 7 -7.04 -35.20 -27.63
C ILE A 7 -7.55 -35.18 -26.18
N LEU A 8 -8.69 -35.80 -25.89
CA LEU A 8 -9.24 -35.90 -24.54
C LEU A 8 -8.29 -36.65 -23.60
N ILE A 9 -7.71 -37.77 -24.04
CA ILE A 9 -6.74 -38.54 -23.24
C ILE A 9 -5.45 -37.74 -23.01
N ILE A 10 -4.95 -37.01 -24.01
CA ILE A 10 -3.80 -36.12 -23.86
C ILE A 10 -4.15 -34.97 -22.89
N CYS A 11 -5.32 -34.34 -23.02
CA CYS A 11 -5.78 -33.31 -22.11
C CYS A 11 -5.93 -33.83 -20.68
N VAL A 12 -6.51 -35.02 -20.48
CA VAL A 12 -6.65 -35.67 -19.17
C VAL A 12 -5.28 -36.06 -18.59
N ALA A 13 -4.38 -36.60 -19.40
CA ALA A 13 -3.02 -36.93 -18.97
C ALA A 13 -2.21 -35.69 -18.58
N VAL A 14 -2.34 -34.60 -19.34
CA VAL A 14 -1.73 -33.29 -19.03
C VAL A 14 -2.32 -32.72 -17.74
N LEU A 15 -3.64 -32.80 -17.53
CA LEU A 15 -4.31 -32.35 -16.30
C LEU A 15 -3.84 -33.15 -15.07
N LEU A 16 -3.67 -34.47 -15.19
CA LEU A 16 -3.20 -35.36 -14.12
C LEU A 16 -1.72 -35.13 -13.74
N SER A 17 -0.88 -34.67 -14.66
CA SER A 17 0.55 -34.42 -14.41
C SER A 17 0.87 -33.17 -13.57
N SER A 18 -0.13 -32.32 -13.29
CA SER A 18 0.06 -31.01 -12.65
C SER A 18 -0.39 -30.90 -11.17
N CYS A 19 -0.97 -31.97 -10.61
CA CYS A 19 -1.55 -31.96 -9.27
C CYS A 19 -0.51 -32.05 -8.13
N ALA A 20 -0.85 -31.50 -6.95
CA ALA A 20 -0.08 -31.72 -5.73
C ALA A 20 -0.18 -33.20 -5.28
N THR A 21 0.92 -33.76 -4.77
CA THR A 21 1.01 -35.18 -4.42
C THR A 21 1.45 -35.39 -2.97
N TYR A 22 1.27 -36.61 -2.45
CA TYR A 22 1.78 -37.05 -1.13
C TYR A 22 3.15 -37.73 -1.22
N SER A 23 3.91 -37.43 -2.28
CA SER A 23 5.27 -37.93 -2.48
C SER A 23 6.28 -36.78 -2.35
N PRO A 24 7.47 -37.01 -1.79
CA PRO A 24 8.55 -36.03 -1.80
C PRO A 24 8.89 -35.60 -3.23
N LYS A 25 9.23 -34.32 -3.41
CA LYS A 25 9.63 -33.75 -4.71
C LYS A 25 10.92 -32.96 -4.54
N TYR A 26 11.81 -33.11 -5.51
CA TYR A 26 13.13 -32.51 -5.53
C TYR A 26 13.39 -31.85 -6.88
N LYS A 27 14.09 -30.72 -6.89
CA LYS A 27 14.66 -30.19 -8.13
C LYS A 27 15.87 -31.01 -8.57
N VAL A 28 16.65 -31.49 -7.59
CA VAL A 28 17.79 -32.40 -7.76
C VAL A 28 17.66 -33.49 -6.70
N GLU A 29 17.47 -34.75 -7.12
CA GLU A 29 17.21 -35.88 -6.20
C GLU A 29 18.44 -36.30 -5.38
N ASN A 30 19.63 -36.23 -5.97
CA ASN A 30 20.89 -36.55 -5.30
C ASN A 30 21.50 -35.29 -4.67
N PHE A 31 21.02 -34.93 -3.47
CA PHE A 31 21.57 -33.82 -2.69
C PHE A 31 22.74 -34.29 -1.82
N ASP A 32 23.69 -33.38 -1.59
CA ASP A 32 24.85 -33.64 -0.73
C ASP A 32 24.41 -33.77 0.73
N SER A 33 24.59 -34.97 1.30
CA SER A 33 24.29 -35.26 2.70
C SER A 33 25.44 -34.93 3.65
N THR A 34 26.62 -34.60 3.13
CA THR A 34 27.80 -34.25 3.93
C THR A 34 27.64 -32.82 4.43
N LEU A 35 27.80 -32.62 5.74
CA LEU A 35 27.83 -31.27 6.30
C LEU A 35 29.19 -30.63 6.00
N PRO A 36 29.23 -29.32 5.70
CA PRO A 36 30.51 -28.63 5.59
C PRO A 36 31.23 -28.64 6.94
N ASP A 37 32.52 -28.94 6.92
CA ASP A 37 33.38 -28.90 8.12
C ASP A 37 33.71 -27.44 8.46
N LYS A 38 32.76 -26.80 9.16
CA LYS A 38 32.82 -25.38 9.53
C LYS A 38 32.30 -25.17 10.93
N GLU A 39 32.88 -24.20 11.63
CA GLU A 39 32.43 -23.83 12.97
C GLU A 39 31.06 -23.14 12.93
N ILE A 40 30.11 -23.68 13.69
CA ILE A 40 28.75 -23.16 13.80
C ILE A 40 28.75 -21.91 14.69
N GLU A 41 28.16 -20.83 14.20
CA GLU A 41 27.87 -19.63 14.98
C GLU A 41 26.58 -19.83 15.79
N LYS A 42 25.49 -20.21 15.10
CA LYS A 42 24.18 -20.49 15.72
C LYS A 42 23.39 -21.53 14.93
N ARG A 43 22.59 -22.32 15.65
CA ARG A 43 21.64 -23.30 15.09
C ARG A 43 20.21 -22.99 15.52
N PHE A 44 19.28 -23.13 14.58
CA PHE A 44 17.85 -22.98 14.77
C PHE A 44 17.11 -24.28 14.43
N TYR A 45 16.29 -24.78 15.35
CA TYR A 45 15.33 -25.85 15.13
C TYR A 45 13.96 -25.24 14.86
N LEU A 46 13.31 -25.67 13.79
CA LEU A 46 12.12 -25.01 13.25
C LEU A 46 10.98 -26.03 13.11
N ILE A 47 9.88 -25.82 13.83
CA ILE A 47 8.69 -26.67 13.77
C ILE A 47 7.43 -25.84 13.96
N GLY A 48 6.47 -25.92 13.06
CA GLY A 48 5.16 -25.25 13.15
C GLY A 48 4.02 -26.26 13.02
N ASP A 49 2.79 -25.81 13.22
CA ASP A 49 1.59 -26.65 13.15
C ASP A 49 1.69 -27.84 14.13
N ALA A 50 2.24 -27.63 15.32
CA ALA A 50 2.48 -28.70 16.30
C ALA A 50 1.30 -28.91 17.27
N GLY A 51 0.27 -28.06 17.22
CA GLY A 51 -0.80 -28.01 18.21
C GLY A 51 -1.93 -29.05 18.11
N TYR A 52 -1.86 -30.06 17.23
CA TYR A 52 -2.94 -31.05 17.03
C TYR A 52 -2.79 -32.37 17.84
N ALA A 53 -2.11 -32.33 18.98
CA ALA A 53 -2.04 -33.50 19.89
C ALA A 53 -3.44 -33.85 20.46
N LYS A 54 -3.74 -35.15 20.54
CA LYS A 54 -4.91 -35.68 21.27
C LYS A 54 -4.55 -35.84 22.74
N ILE A 55 -5.54 -35.84 23.62
CA ILE A 55 -5.33 -36.03 25.06
C ILE A 55 -4.49 -37.29 25.32
N ASN A 56 -3.48 -37.18 26.19
CA ASN A 56 -2.52 -38.24 26.52
C ASN A 56 -1.65 -38.77 25.36
N GLU A 57 -1.67 -38.12 24.19
CA GLU A 57 -0.82 -38.47 23.03
C GLU A 57 0.11 -37.30 22.65
N SER A 58 1.23 -37.61 22.00
CA SER A 58 2.06 -36.64 21.26
C SER A 58 1.87 -36.81 19.76
N THR A 59 2.35 -35.86 18.97
CA THR A 59 2.33 -35.96 17.50
C THR A 59 3.58 -36.70 17.00
N LYS A 60 3.54 -37.26 15.79
CA LYS A 60 4.72 -37.94 15.23
C LYS A 60 5.85 -36.95 14.98
N GLY A 61 5.54 -35.72 14.54
CA GLY A 61 6.51 -34.63 14.38
C GLY A 61 7.22 -34.26 15.70
N LEU A 62 6.46 -34.08 16.79
CA LEU A 62 7.02 -33.80 18.12
C LEU A 62 7.85 -34.99 18.65
N SER A 63 7.38 -36.21 18.43
CA SER A 63 8.08 -37.43 18.86
C SER A 63 9.44 -37.59 18.17
N ILE A 64 9.54 -37.34 16.85
CA ILE A 64 10.82 -37.43 16.15
C ILE A 64 11.75 -36.26 16.49
N LEU A 65 11.21 -35.07 16.77
CA LEU A 65 11.97 -33.93 17.24
C LEU A 65 12.60 -34.24 18.60
N LYS A 66 11.81 -34.72 19.56
CA LYS A 66 12.30 -35.16 20.87
C LYS A 66 13.43 -36.19 20.73
N ASN A 67 13.21 -37.23 19.93
CA ASN A 67 14.21 -38.27 19.66
C ASN A 67 15.51 -37.73 19.05
N PHE A 68 15.44 -36.64 18.28
CA PHE A 68 16.60 -35.96 17.71
C PHE A 68 17.32 -35.11 18.76
N LEU A 69 16.57 -34.29 19.51
CA LEU A 69 17.11 -33.38 20.52
C LEU A 69 17.75 -34.13 21.68
N ASP A 70 17.16 -35.25 22.13
CA ASP A 70 17.70 -36.11 23.21
C ASP A 70 19.11 -36.67 22.88
N LYS A 71 19.52 -36.64 21.61
CA LYS A 71 20.82 -37.14 21.12
C LYS A 71 21.76 -36.04 20.63
N THR A 72 21.33 -34.78 20.70
CA THR A 72 22.07 -33.64 20.15
C THR A 72 22.51 -32.73 21.28
N LYS A 73 23.73 -32.20 21.22
CA LYS A 73 24.14 -31.11 22.12
C LYS A 73 23.48 -29.82 21.64
N THR A 74 22.67 -29.19 22.49
CA THR A 74 21.85 -28.02 22.11
C THR A 74 22.13 -26.76 22.94
N GLU A 75 23.27 -26.72 23.61
CA GLU A 75 23.69 -25.56 24.40
C GLU A 75 23.88 -24.36 23.46
N ASN A 76 23.26 -23.22 23.78
CA ASN A 76 23.27 -21.99 22.98
C ASN A 76 22.51 -22.03 21.63
N ASP A 77 21.80 -23.12 21.34
CA ASP A 77 20.92 -23.26 20.18
C ASP A 77 19.54 -22.61 20.41
N HIS A 78 18.76 -22.44 19.35
CA HIS A 78 17.42 -21.86 19.41
C HIS A 78 16.38 -22.82 18.81
N LEU A 79 15.23 -22.98 19.45
CA LEU A 79 14.09 -23.73 18.91
C LEU A 79 12.90 -22.80 18.78
N ILE A 80 12.29 -22.76 17.60
CA ILE A 80 11.16 -21.89 17.30
C ILE A 80 9.95 -22.75 16.93
N PHE A 81 8.89 -22.66 17.74
CA PHE A 81 7.57 -23.11 17.38
C PHE A 81 6.89 -22.06 16.48
N LEU A 82 6.74 -22.37 15.20
CA LEU A 82 6.36 -21.44 14.12
C LEU A 82 4.84 -21.20 14.01
N GLY A 83 4.10 -21.29 15.12
CA GLY A 83 2.67 -21.02 15.20
C GLY A 83 1.76 -22.22 15.00
N ASP A 84 0.47 -21.96 15.23
CA ASP A 84 -0.59 -22.96 15.37
C ASP A 84 -0.27 -23.97 16.48
N ASN A 85 0.05 -23.40 17.65
CA ASN A 85 0.45 -24.16 18.82
C ASN A 85 -0.75 -24.81 19.51
N ILE A 86 -1.98 -24.31 19.29
CA ILE A 86 -3.20 -24.89 19.89
C ILE A 86 -4.28 -25.10 18.84
N TYR A 87 -4.62 -26.36 18.56
CA TYR A 87 -5.58 -26.62 17.50
C TYR A 87 -7.05 -26.50 17.82
N GLN A 88 -7.61 -25.57 17.09
CA GLN A 88 -9.00 -25.35 16.83
C GLN A 88 -9.09 -23.85 17.00
N LYS A 89 -9.18 -23.45 18.27
CA LYS A 89 -9.51 -22.09 18.66
C LYS A 89 -8.61 -21.60 19.80
N GLY A 90 -7.29 -21.71 19.69
CA GLY A 90 -6.36 -21.08 20.64
C GLY A 90 -6.58 -21.44 22.11
N MET A 91 -6.11 -20.58 23.02
CA MET A 91 -6.22 -20.79 24.46
C MET A 91 -7.52 -20.21 25.06
N PRO A 92 -8.45 -21.04 25.57
CA PRO A 92 -9.71 -20.57 26.15
C PRO A 92 -9.56 -20.07 27.59
N LYS A 93 -10.65 -19.55 28.16
CA LYS A 93 -10.77 -19.20 29.59
C LYS A 93 -10.60 -20.45 30.47
N LYS A 94 -10.23 -20.26 31.74
CA LYS A 94 -9.89 -21.36 32.66
C LYS A 94 -11.05 -22.33 32.93
N ASP A 95 -12.27 -21.83 32.88
CA ASP A 95 -13.53 -22.53 33.14
C ASP A 95 -14.12 -23.22 31.89
N ALA A 96 -13.51 -23.03 30.71
CA ALA A 96 -14.01 -23.61 29.47
C ALA A 96 -13.71 -25.13 29.38
N VAL A 97 -14.65 -25.89 28.81
CA VAL A 97 -14.55 -27.35 28.65
C VAL A 97 -13.33 -27.78 27.83
N ASP A 98 -12.92 -26.99 26.85
CA ASP A 98 -11.78 -27.27 25.97
C ASP A 98 -10.43 -26.80 26.52
N ARG A 99 -10.39 -26.18 27.72
CA ARG A 99 -9.16 -25.70 28.37
C ARG A 99 -8.15 -26.81 28.59
N VAL A 100 -8.58 -27.96 29.12
CA VAL A 100 -7.70 -29.10 29.40
C VAL A 100 -7.00 -29.59 28.13
N LEU A 101 -7.73 -29.67 27.01
CA LEU A 101 -7.16 -30.08 25.74
C LEU A 101 -6.20 -29.03 25.18
N ALA A 102 -6.50 -27.74 25.34
CA ALA A 102 -5.63 -26.65 24.92
C ALA A 102 -4.29 -26.65 25.69
N GLU A 103 -4.34 -26.83 27.01
CA GLU A 103 -3.16 -26.98 27.87
C GLU A 103 -2.33 -28.20 27.49
N HIS A 104 -2.96 -29.39 27.37
CA HIS A 104 -2.28 -30.63 26.95
C HIS A 104 -1.47 -30.47 25.66
N ARG A 105 -1.95 -29.67 24.70
CA ARG A 105 -1.26 -29.46 23.42
C ARG A 105 -0.01 -28.61 23.57
N VAL A 106 -0.02 -27.63 24.46
CA VAL A 106 1.18 -26.87 24.79
C VAL A 106 2.12 -27.76 25.61
N ASP A 107 1.60 -28.54 26.56
CA ASP A 107 2.38 -29.49 27.36
C ASP A 107 3.09 -30.55 26.51
N ALA A 108 2.44 -31.07 25.46
CA ALA A 108 3.05 -32.00 24.53
C ALA A 108 4.23 -31.37 23.76
N GLN A 109 4.17 -30.06 23.49
CA GLN A 109 5.25 -29.32 22.83
C GLN A 109 6.40 -29.05 23.79
N THR A 110 6.11 -28.64 25.03
CA THR A 110 7.14 -28.38 26.05
C THR A 110 7.84 -29.66 26.50
N GLU A 111 7.10 -30.78 26.65
CA GLU A 111 7.71 -32.08 26.97
C GLU A 111 8.63 -32.58 25.84
N ALA A 112 8.31 -32.28 24.57
CA ALA A 112 9.17 -32.64 23.44
C ALA A 112 10.54 -31.93 23.44
N VAL A 113 10.66 -30.81 24.17
CA VAL A 113 11.87 -29.99 24.24
C VAL A 113 12.45 -29.91 25.65
N LYS A 114 12.00 -30.78 26.57
CA LYS A 114 12.43 -30.76 27.97
C LYS A 114 13.93 -30.94 28.20
N MET A 115 14.61 -31.70 27.34
CA MET A 115 16.07 -31.88 27.40
C MET A 115 16.83 -30.84 26.55
N PHE A 116 16.13 -29.91 25.91
CA PHE A 116 16.74 -28.83 25.14
C PHE A 116 17.34 -27.78 26.07
N LYS A 117 18.67 -27.66 26.08
CA LYS A 117 19.41 -26.68 26.91
C LYS A 117 19.56 -25.29 26.28
N GLY A 118 18.90 -25.04 25.15
CA GLY A 118 18.94 -23.78 24.42
C GLY A 118 17.70 -22.90 24.69
N ASN A 119 17.52 -21.86 23.88
CA ASN A 119 16.37 -20.96 23.99
C ASN A 119 15.17 -21.48 23.19
N VAL A 120 14.00 -21.61 23.82
CA VAL A 120 12.75 -22.00 23.15
C VAL A 120 11.86 -20.77 22.98
N VAL A 121 11.33 -20.58 21.77
CA VAL A 121 10.43 -19.47 21.42
C VAL A 121 9.18 -20.03 20.73
N PHE A 122 8.00 -19.61 21.20
CA PHE A 122 6.71 -19.82 20.56
C PHE A 122 6.29 -18.54 19.86
N ILE A 123 5.90 -18.65 18.60
CA ILE A 123 5.26 -17.56 17.86
C ILE A 123 3.79 -17.92 17.63
N PRO A 124 2.87 -16.95 17.58
CA PRO A 124 1.46 -17.23 17.31
C PRO A 124 1.21 -17.55 15.82
N GLY A 125 0.31 -18.49 15.57
CA GLY A 125 -0.33 -18.74 14.27
C GLY A 125 -1.80 -18.33 14.27
N ASN A 126 -2.48 -18.51 13.15
CA ASN A 126 -3.88 -18.07 13.04
C ASN A 126 -4.82 -18.83 13.97
N HIS A 127 -4.57 -20.11 14.25
CA HIS A 127 -5.39 -20.88 15.19
C HIS A 127 -5.23 -20.41 16.63
N ASP A 128 -4.09 -19.83 17.00
CA ASP A 128 -3.85 -19.27 18.33
C ASP A 128 -4.72 -18.02 18.58
N TRP A 129 -4.98 -17.23 17.52
CA TRP A 129 -5.84 -16.03 17.54
C TRP A 129 -7.35 -16.31 17.63
N TYR A 130 -7.80 -17.54 17.37
CA TYR A 130 -9.23 -17.84 17.23
C TYR A 130 -10.02 -17.86 18.55
N ASN A 131 -9.37 -17.63 19.70
CA ASN A 131 -10.01 -17.48 21.00
C ASN A 131 -10.16 -16.00 21.43
N ASN A 132 -10.99 -15.22 20.72
CA ASN A 132 -11.18 -13.78 20.97
C ASN A 132 -9.91 -12.93 20.72
N GLY A 133 -9.10 -13.28 19.72
CA GLY A 133 -7.96 -12.47 19.30
C GLY A 133 -6.90 -12.34 20.39
N VAL A 134 -6.50 -11.09 20.68
CA VAL A 134 -5.40 -10.78 21.61
C VAL A 134 -5.65 -11.32 23.01
N GLU A 135 -6.88 -11.29 23.52
CA GLU A 135 -7.18 -11.84 24.85
C GLU A 135 -6.83 -13.35 24.95
N GLY A 136 -7.07 -14.10 23.87
CA GLY A 136 -6.70 -15.51 23.76
C GLY A 136 -5.21 -15.72 23.73
N LEU A 137 -4.50 -14.87 22.96
CA LEU A 137 -3.05 -14.89 22.90
C LEU A 137 -2.42 -14.55 24.25
N GLU A 138 -2.92 -13.54 24.96
CA GLU A 138 -2.41 -13.22 26.30
C GLU A 138 -2.57 -14.37 27.27
N ARG A 139 -3.70 -15.11 27.20
CA ARG A 139 -3.89 -16.33 28.01
C ARG A 139 -2.89 -17.42 27.63
N GLN A 140 -2.57 -17.56 26.36
CA GLN A 140 -1.59 -18.51 25.85
C GLN A 140 -0.17 -18.12 26.27
N GLU A 141 0.22 -16.86 26.07
CA GLU A 141 1.47 -16.26 26.51
C GLU A 141 1.67 -16.49 28.00
N LYS A 142 0.70 -16.10 28.84
CA LYS A 142 0.75 -16.33 30.30
C LYS A 142 0.93 -17.80 30.67
N TYR A 143 0.35 -18.73 29.90
CA TYR A 143 0.50 -20.16 30.14
C TYR A 143 1.89 -20.67 29.74
N VAL A 144 2.38 -20.30 28.54
CA VAL A 144 3.72 -20.66 28.05
C VAL A 144 4.81 -20.11 28.97
N LEU A 145 4.69 -18.86 29.41
CA LEU A 145 5.63 -18.22 30.34
C LEU A 145 5.59 -18.83 31.75
N LYS A 146 4.52 -19.53 32.13
CA LYS A 146 4.43 -20.23 33.42
C LYS A 146 5.23 -21.54 33.42
N ILE A 147 5.28 -22.23 32.28
CA ILE A 147 5.91 -23.55 32.14
C ILE A 147 7.29 -23.50 31.48
N GLY A 148 7.71 -22.34 30.97
CA GLY A 148 9.01 -22.09 30.35
C GLY A 148 9.64 -20.77 30.82
N ASP A 149 10.55 -20.22 30.00
CA ASP A 149 11.27 -18.99 30.31
C ASP A 149 10.45 -17.72 30.06
N ARG A 150 10.86 -16.60 30.67
CA ARG A 150 10.22 -15.27 30.55
C ARG A 150 10.15 -14.70 29.12
N ASN A 151 10.90 -15.27 28.18
CA ASN A 151 10.94 -14.86 26.77
C ASN A 151 10.46 -15.97 25.82
N ALA A 152 9.76 -16.98 26.34
CA ALA A 152 9.35 -18.13 25.56
C ALA A 152 8.20 -17.87 24.59
N PHE A 153 7.54 -16.70 24.60
CA PHE A 153 6.46 -16.36 23.67
C PHE A 153 6.71 -14.99 23.05
N LEU A 154 6.79 -14.92 21.71
CA LEU A 154 7.10 -13.70 20.97
C LEU A 154 6.21 -13.55 19.71
N PRO A 155 5.81 -12.32 19.32
CA PRO A 155 6.01 -11.08 20.06
C PRO A 155 5.14 -11.00 21.33
N LYS A 156 5.54 -10.17 22.28
CA LYS A 156 4.83 -10.02 23.57
C LYS A 156 3.57 -9.16 23.44
N ASN A 157 2.62 -9.34 24.37
CA ASN A 157 1.43 -8.49 24.50
C ASN A 157 0.52 -8.46 23.25
N GLY A 158 0.62 -9.45 22.36
CA GLY A 158 -0.11 -9.46 21.08
C GLY A 158 0.37 -8.42 20.05
N CYS A 159 1.56 -7.85 20.24
CA CYS A 159 2.13 -6.88 19.32
C CYS A 159 2.65 -7.52 18.02
N PRO A 160 2.83 -6.75 16.93
CA PRO A 160 3.11 -7.34 15.63
C PRO A 160 4.55 -7.78 15.38
N ILE A 161 5.51 -7.31 16.18
CA ILE A 161 6.95 -7.47 15.89
C ILE A 161 7.76 -7.52 17.18
N GLU A 162 8.79 -8.38 17.19
CA GLU A 162 9.86 -8.37 18.19
C GLU A 162 11.21 -8.50 17.49
N SER A 163 12.19 -7.70 17.92
CA SER A 163 13.58 -7.72 17.43
C SER A 163 14.49 -8.31 18.50
N VAL A 164 15.16 -9.41 18.19
CA VAL A 164 15.98 -10.19 19.14
C VAL A 164 17.40 -10.34 18.63
N GLU A 165 18.37 -9.80 19.37
CA GLU A 165 19.79 -10.02 19.10
C GLU A 165 20.22 -11.41 19.58
N ILE A 166 20.64 -12.26 18.64
CA ILE A 166 21.05 -13.64 18.93
C ILE A 166 22.57 -13.72 19.14
N SER A 167 23.33 -12.99 18.31
CA SER A 167 24.77 -12.78 18.48
C SER A 167 25.22 -11.53 17.72
N ASN A 168 26.53 -11.23 17.75
CA ASN A 168 27.11 -10.16 16.94
C ASN A 168 26.97 -10.42 15.42
N LYS A 169 26.68 -11.65 14.99
CA LYS A 169 26.54 -12.06 13.58
C LYS A 169 25.14 -12.48 13.16
N VAL A 170 24.25 -12.77 14.12
CA VAL A 170 22.90 -13.29 13.85
C VAL A 170 21.84 -12.46 14.55
N HIS A 171 20.74 -12.20 13.84
CA HIS A 171 19.59 -11.47 14.35
C HIS A 171 18.29 -12.22 14.05
N LEU A 172 17.36 -12.25 15.00
CA LEU A 172 16.05 -12.86 14.86
C LEU A 172 14.99 -11.77 14.89
N LEU A 173 14.20 -11.67 13.81
CA LEU A 173 13.04 -10.79 13.72
C LEU A 173 11.77 -11.65 13.74
N VAL A 174 10.96 -11.52 14.78
CA VAL A 174 9.72 -12.29 14.93
C VAL A 174 8.53 -11.43 14.49
N LEU A 175 7.68 -11.96 13.62
CA LEU A 175 6.51 -11.25 13.09
C LEU A 175 5.22 -12.03 13.37
N ASP A 176 4.27 -11.38 14.07
CA ASP A 176 2.89 -11.85 14.10
C ASP A 176 2.16 -11.41 12.82
N THR A 177 2.25 -12.25 11.81
CA THR A 177 1.53 -12.05 10.54
C THR A 177 0.01 -12.04 10.67
N GLN A 178 -0.55 -12.73 11.67
CA GLN A 178 -1.99 -12.77 11.87
C GLN A 178 -2.50 -11.44 12.41
N TRP A 179 -1.71 -10.69 13.20
CA TRP A 179 -2.01 -9.30 13.56
C TRP A 179 -2.31 -8.42 12.33
N TYR A 180 -1.53 -8.59 11.25
CA TYR A 180 -1.75 -7.84 10.01
C TYR A 180 -3.05 -8.27 9.32
N LEU A 181 -3.32 -9.57 9.27
CA LEU A 181 -4.49 -10.16 8.59
C LEU A 181 -5.81 -10.00 9.38
N ALA A 182 -5.73 -9.85 10.70
CA ALA A 182 -6.87 -9.75 11.60
C ALA A 182 -7.75 -8.53 11.31
N ASP A 183 -9.05 -8.70 11.50
CA ASP A 183 -10.05 -7.63 11.44
C ASP A 183 -10.00 -6.78 12.72
N TRP A 184 -9.43 -5.58 12.64
CA TRP A 184 -9.24 -4.71 13.80
C TRP A 184 -10.55 -4.08 14.27
N ASP A 185 -11.56 -3.97 13.40
CA ASP A 185 -12.90 -3.50 13.80
C ASP A 185 -13.60 -4.54 14.70
N LYS A 186 -13.15 -5.80 14.67
CA LYS A 186 -13.59 -6.89 15.58
C LYS A 186 -12.67 -7.08 16.79
N ASN A 187 -11.49 -6.47 16.77
CA ASN A 187 -10.49 -6.50 17.85
C ASN A 187 -10.04 -5.06 18.14
N PRO A 188 -10.94 -4.19 18.62
CA PRO A 188 -10.67 -2.76 18.70
C PRO A 188 -9.50 -2.40 19.64
N THR A 189 -9.15 -3.29 20.56
CA THR A 189 -8.07 -3.14 21.56
C THR A 189 -6.75 -3.80 21.14
N ILE A 190 -6.65 -4.26 19.89
CA ILE A 190 -5.51 -5.07 19.40
C ILE A 190 -4.13 -4.41 19.58
N ASN A 191 -4.09 -3.07 19.66
CA ASN A 191 -2.87 -2.28 19.72
C ASN A 191 -2.73 -1.45 21.00
N ASP A 192 -3.56 -1.70 22.02
CA ASP A 192 -3.57 -0.87 23.24
C ASP A 192 -2.19 -0.90 23.93
N ASN A 193 -1.56 -2.08 23.96
CA ASN A 193 -0.23 -2.29 24.55
C ASN A 193 0.94 -2.14 23.56
N CYS A 194 0.69 -1.62 22.35
CA CYS A 194 1.66 -1.60 21.26
C CYS A 194 1.96 -0.19 20.76
N ASP A 195 3.24 0.10 20.54
CA ASP A 195 3.69 1.34 19.89
C ASP A 195 3.19 1.46 18.44
N ILE A 196 3.03 0.31 17.77
CA ILE A 196 2.60 0.25 16.38
C ILE A 196 1.08 0.18 16.31
N LYS A 197 0.46 1.33 16.05
CA LYS A 197 -1.01 1.47 15.93
C LYS A 197 -1.53 1.40 14.46
N THR A 198 -0.64 1.29 13.46
CA THR A 198 -1.03 1.18 12.03
C THR A 198 -0.23 0.13 11.25
N ARG A 199 -0.84 -0.44 10.19
CA ARG A 199 -0.16 -1.39 9.30
C ARG A 199 1.02 -0.80 8.54
N GLU A 200 0.97 0.49 8.19
CA GLU A 200 2.09 1.16 7.52
C GLU A 200 3.26 1.35 8.49
N LYS A 201 3.00 1.69 9.76
CA LYS A 201 4.05 1.79 10.78
C LYS A 201 4.77 0.46 11.00
N LEU A 202 4.05 -0.68 10.93
CA LEU A 202 4.69 -2.01 10.95
C LEU A 202 5.73 -2.16 9.83
N PHE A 203 5.38 -1.79 8.59
CA PHE A 203 6.33 -1.89 7.48
C PHE A 203 7.54 -0.97 7.65
N ILE A 204 7.33 0.25 8.14
CA ILE A 204 8.42 1.19 8.45
C ILE A 204 9.37 0.59 9.50
N GLU A 205 8.82 -0.02 10.56
CA GLU A 205 9.62 -0.65 11.61
C GLU A 205 10.42 -1.85 11.08
N ILE A 206 9.80 -2.72 10.28
CA ILE A 206 10.49 -3.85 9.64
C ILE A 206 11.62 -3.35 8.74
N GLU A 207 11.39 -2.32 7.91
CA GLU A 207 12.42 -1.74 7.06
C GLU A 207 13.58 -1.15 7.89
N SER A 208 13.27 -0.53 9.03
CA SER A 208 14.25 -0.01 9.97
C SER A 208 15.11 -1.12 10.56
N GLU A 209 14.51 -2.19 11.07
CA GLU A 209 15.22 -3.32 11.68
C GLU A 209 16.07 -4.09 10.65
N LEU A 210 15.57 -4.28 9.43
CA LEU A 210 16.34 -4.84 8.30
C LEU A 210 17.61 -4.03 8.00
N LYS A 211 17.50 -2.69 7.93
CA LYS A 211 18.65 -1.81 7.71
C LYS A 211 19.61 -1.80 8.90
N LYS A 212 19.07 -1.84 10.12
CA LYS A 212 19.85 -1.80 11.34
C LYS A 212 20.75 -3.02 11.48
N HIS A 213 20.28 -4.17 11.00
CA HIS A 213 20.95 -5.48 11.12
C HIS A 213 21.48 -6.03 9.80
N SER A 214 21.63 -5.22 8.74
CA SER A 214 21.99 -5.68 7.39
C SER A 214 23.34 -6.41 7.27
N LYS A 215 24.29 -6.17 8.20
CA LYS A 215 25.58 -6.89 8.27
C LYS A 215 25.46 -8.32 8.84
N LYS A 216 24.38 -8.59 9.57
CA LYS A 216 24.11 -9.88 10.23
C LYS A 216 23.32 -10.80 9.30
N THR A 217 23.32 -12.09 9.59
CA THR A 217 22.31 -13.01 9.05
C THR A 217 21.00 -12.78 9.80
N ILE A 218 19.96 -12.33 9.10
CA ILE A 218 18.65 -12.04 9.67
C ILE A 218 17.72 -13.23 9.40
N VAL A 219 17.29 -13.89 10.48
CA VAL A 219 16.24 -14.91 10.45
C VAL A 219 14.91 -14.21 10.73
N ILE A 220 13.99 -14.22 9.77
CA ILE A 220 12.64 -13.68 9.95
C ILE A 220 11.68 -14.83 10.23
N ALA A 221 11.24 -14.95 11.48
CA ALA A 221 10.31 -15.97 11.92
C ALA A 221 8.87 -15.44 11.89
N MET A 222 8.01 -16.12 11.12
CA MET A 222 6.64 -15.70 10.91
C MET A 222 5.75 -16.92 10.63
N HIS A 223 4.50 -16.94 11.06
CA HIS A 223 3.65 -18.10 10.81
C HIS A 223 3.34 -18.30 9.32
N HIS A 224 2.88 -17.25 8.65
CA HIS A 224 2.46 -17.26 7.24
C HIS A 224 3.65 -17.15 6.26
N PRO A 225 3.89 -18.09 5.34
CA PRO A 225 5.02 -18.02 4.39
C PRO A 225 4.92 -16.86 3.39
N LEU A 226 6.05 -16.38 2.85
CA LEU A 226 6.04 -15.54 1.65
C LEU A 226 5.70 -16.36 0.39
N PHE A 227 6.24 -17.57 0.31
CA PHE A 227 6.09 -18.47 -0.83
C PHE A 227 5.76 -19.87 -0.31
N THR A 228 4.76 -20.53 -0.89
CA THR A 228 4.44 -21.93 -0.61
C THR A 228 3.82 -22.58 -1.83
N ASN A 229 4.12 -23.87 -2.01
CA ASN A 229 3.54 -24.71 -3.06
C ASN A 229 2.62 -25.81 -2.49
N GLY A 230 2.04 -25.59 -1.31
CA GLY A 230 1.01 -26.43 -0.70
C GLY A 230 -0.41 -25.87 -0.84
N GLU A 231 -1.34 -26.35 0.00
CA GLU A 231 -2.77 -26.05 -0.11
C GLU A 231 -3.06 -24.54 0.04
N HIS A 232 -2.38 -23.85 0.95
CA HIS A 232 -2.54 -22.41 1.17
C HIS A 232 -1.89 -21.56 0.05
N GLY A 233 -1.00 -22.17 -0.74
CA GLY A 233 -0.45 -21.61 -1.98
C GLY A 233 -1.31 -21.86 -3.23
N GLY A 234 -2.50 -22.47 -3.05
CA GLY A 234 -3.42 -22.82 -4.13
C GLY A 234 -3.03 -24.10 -4.89
N LYS A 235 -2.27 -25.00 -4.26
CA LYS A 235 -1.88 -26.30 -4.83
C LYS A 235 -2.66 -27.41 -4.14
N HIS A 236 -3.59 -28.04 -4.87
CA HIS A 236 -4.49 -29.04 -4.32
C HIS A 236 -4.25 -30.42 -4.93
N SER A 237 -4.57 -31.46 -4.16
CA SER A 237 -4.54 -32.85 -4.63
C SER A 237 -5.78 -33.18 -5.45
N PHE A 238 -5.67 -34.17 -6.35
CA PHE A 238 -6.80 -34.67 -7.13
C PHE A 238 -8.01 -35.08 -6.25
N LYS A 239 -7.75 -35.65 -5.07
CA LYS A 239 -8.81 -36.02 -4.11
C LYS A 239 -9.70 -34.85 -3.74
N LYS A 240 -9.15 -33.64 -3.61
CA LYS A 240 -9.94 -32.44 -3.25
C LYS A 240 -10.90 -32.04 -4.38
N HIS A 241 -10.55 -32.30 -5.65
CA HIS A 241 -11.41 -31.99 -6.80
C HIS A 241 -12.68 -32.85 -6.84
N ILE A 242 -12.62 -34.03 -6.22
CA ILE A 242 -13.76 -34.93 -6.08
C ILE A 242 -14.46 -34.71 -4.73
N PHE A 243 -13.70 -34.52 -3.66
CA PHE A 243 -14.17 -34.38 -2.28
C PHE A 243 -13.71 -33.04 -1.68
N PRO A 244 -14.35 -31.91 -2.06
CA PRO A 244 -13.97 -30.59 -1.57
C PRO A 244 -14.34 -30.36 -0.10
N LEU A 245 -15.40 -31.03 0.38
CA LEU A 245 -15.92 -30.92 1.75
C LEU A 245 -15.24 -31.94 2.69
N LYS A 246 -15.33 -31.69 4.01
CA LYS A 246 -14.85 -32.65 5.03
C LYS A 246 -15.60 -33.98 4.96
N ASN A 247 -16.87 -33.95 4.55
CA ASN A 247 -17.68 -35.14 4.30
C ASN A 247 -17.26 -35.75 2.95
N LYS A 248 -17.08 -37.07 2.91
CA LYS A 248 -16.63 -37.82 1.71
C LYS A 248 -17.74 -37.99 0.65
N ILE A 249 -18.51 -36.94 0.38
CA ILE A 249 -19.51 -36.95 -0.70
C ILE A 249 -18.79 -36.55 -2.00
N PRO A 250 -18.76 -37.41 -3.04
CA PRO A 250 -18.13 -37.08 -4.30
C PRO A 250 -19.01 -36.09 -5.06
N ILE A 251 -18.49 -34.91 -5.36
CA ILE A 251 -19.17 -33.90 -6.16
C ILE A 251 -18.20 -33.44 -7.26
N PRO A 252 -17.91 -34.28 -8.26
CA PRO A 252 -17.01 -33.90 -9.37
C PRO A 252 -17.59 -32.69 -10.11
N VAL A 253 -16.73 -31.95 -10.84
CA VAL A 253 -17.05 -30.64 -11.45
C VAL A 253 -17.26 -29.53 -10.41
N LEU A 254 -18.27 -29.62 -9.54
CA LEU A 254 -18.49 -28.60 -8.50
C LEU A 254 -17.35 -28.55 -7.49
N GLY A 255 -16.72 -29.69 -7.17
CA GLY A 255 -15.50 -29.73 -6.36
C GLY A 255 -14.30 -29.07 -7.03
N SER A 256 -14.14 -29.24 -8.35
CA SER A 256 -13.15 -28.50 -9.13
C SER A 256 -13.43 -27.00 -9.16
N LEU A 257 -14.70 -26.61 -9.32
CA LEU A 257 -15.11 -25.20 -9.25
C LEU A 257 -14.83 -24.61 -7.88
N ALA A 258 -15.15 -25.32 -6.78
CA ALA A 258 -14.85 -24.88 -5.42
C ALA A 258 -13.34 -24.68 -5.19
N ILE A 259 -12.50 -25.58 -5.71
CA ILE A 259 -11.04 -25.42 -5.69
C ILE A 259 -10.59 -24.24 -6.53
N GLN A 260 -11.19 -24.04 -7.70
CA GLN A 260 -10.83 -22.92 -8.56
C GLN A 260 -11.19 -21.59 -7.90
N ILE A 261 -12.37 -21.49 -7.28
CA ILE A 261 -12.79 -20.35 -6.45
C ILE A 261 -11.81 -20.13 -5.30
N ARG A 262 -11.37 -21.18 -4.59
CA ARG A 262 -10.42 -21.03 -3.49
C ARG A 262 -9.03 -20.58 -3.98
N SER A 263 -8.49 -21.27 -4.98
CA SER A 263 -7.12 -21.07 -5.47
C SER A 263 -6.95 -19.76 -6.24
N GLN A 264 -7.94 -19.36 -7.04
CA GLN A 264 -7.89 -18.11 -7.83
C GLN A 264 -8.57 -16.94 -7.11
N GLY A 265 -9.64 -17.21 -6.35
CA GLY A 265 -10.40 -16.16 -5.68
C GLY A 265 -9.79 -15.69 -4.35
N GLY A 266 -8.98 -16.49 -3.65
CA GLY A 266 -8.37 -16.02 -2.39
C GLY A 266 -9.39 -15.67 -1.30
N ILE A 267 -10.52 -16.39 -1.30
CA ILE A 267 -11.67 -16.16 -0.41
C ILE A 267 -11.34 -16.32 1.09
N SER A 268 -10.28 -17.07 1.41
CA SER A 268 -9.77 -17.22 2.77
C SER A 268 -8.67 -16.21 3.03
N SER A 269 -8.74 -15.50 4.15
CA SER A 269 -7.67 -14.59 4.60
C SER A 269 -6.33 -15.28 4.84
N GLN A 270 -6.35 -16.62 4.94
CA GLN A 270 -5.21 -17.49 5.24
C GLN A 270 -4.56 -18.04 3.96
N ASP A 271 -5.17 -17.86 2.79
CA ASP A 271 -4.60 -18.32 1.52
C ASP A 271 -3.80 -17.19 0.86
N LEU A 272 -2.65 -17.51 0.25
CA LEU A 272 -1.71 -16.53 -0.33
C LEU A 272 -2.32 -15.67 -1.45
N SER A 273 -3.38 -16.17 -2.11
CA SER A 273 -4.14 -15.45 -3.14
C SER A 273 -5.05 -14.37 -2.57
N ASN A 274 -5.24 -14.28 -1.25
CA ASN A 274 -6.04 -13.23 -0.64
C ASN A 274 -5.38 -11.86 -0.81
N THR A 275 -6.18 -10.83 -1.12
CA THR A 275 -5.72 -9.46 -1.35
C THR A 275 -4.84 -8.89 -0.22
N HIS A 276 -5.18 -9.15 1.06
CA HIS A 276 -4.40 -8.61 2.18
C HIS A 276 -3.10 -9.38 2.42
N TYR A 277 -3.17 -10.72 2.37
CA TYR A 277 -1.99 -11.54 2.53
C TYR A 277 -1.01 -11.33 1.37
N ASN A 278 -1.50 -11.23 0.14
CA ASN A 278 -0.70 -10.88 -1.03
C ASN A 278 0.02 -9.52 -0.86
N LYS A 279 -0.69 -8.49 -0.36
CA LYS A 279 -0.09 -7.18 -0.07
C LYS A 279 1.02 -7.27 0.98
N LEU A 280 0.79 -8.00 2.08
CA LEU A 280 1.80 -8.24 3.12
C LEU A 280 3.05 -8.88 2.53
N VAL A 281 2.90 -9.99 1.80
CA VAL A 281 4.00 -10.74 1.21
C VAL A 281 4.77 -9.93 0.19
N ARG A 282 4.07 -9.20 -0.70
CA ARG A 282 4.72 -8.34 -1.70
C ARG A 282 5.56 -7.26 -1.03
N ARG A 283 5.05 -6.65 0.04
CA ARG A 283 5.77 -5.59 0.75
C ARG A 283 7.00 -6.13 1.49
N LEU A 284 6.85 -7.24 2.22
CA LEU A 284 7.97 -7.91 2.90
C LEU A 284 9.04 -8.37 1.91
N SER A 285 8.64 -8.98 0.79
CA SER A 285 9.55 -9.46 -0.24
C SER A 285 10.38 -8.31 -0.83
N THR A 286 9.73 -7.18 -1.12
CA THR A 286 10.42 -6.00 -1.67
C THR A 286 11.44 -5.42 -0.69
N MET A 287 11.09 -5.31 0.59
CA MET A 287 12.01 -4.75 1.60
C MET A 287 13.20 -5.67 1.88
N ALA A 288 12.98 -7.00 1.93
CA ALA A 288 14.02 -7.96 2.23
C ALA A 288 15.05 -8.14 1.10
N ARG A 289 14.68 -7.93 -0.16
CA ARG A 289 15.62 -8.02 -1.30
C ARG A 289 16.72 -6.95 -1.31
N GLY A 290 16.60 -5.91 -0.49
CA GLY A 290 17.65 -4.91 -0.27
C GLY A 290 18.71 -5.33 0.76
N VAL A 291 18.64 -6.56 1.30
CA VAL A 291 19.56 -7.07 2.32
C VAL A 291 20.03 -8.47 1.91
N ASP A 292 21.35 -8.69 1.91
CA ASP A 292 21.95 -9.90 1.31
C ASP A 292 21.67 -11.20 2.07
N LYS A 293 21.67 -11.15 3.41
CA LYS A 293 21.64 -12.33 4.28
C LYS A 293 20.31 -12.45 5.06
N VAL A 294 19.19 -12.54 4.35
CA VAL A 294 17.85 -12.74 4.94
C VAL A 294 17.29 -14.12 4.62
N VAL A 295 16.80 -14.81 5.66
CA VAL A 295 16.08 -16.09 5.54
C VAL A 295 14.73 -16.01 6.25
N PHE A 296 13.66 -16.38 5.55
CA PHE A 296 12.31 -16.49 6.10
C PHE A 296 12.02 -17.91 6.56
N VAL A 297 11.47 -18.05 7.76
CA VAL A 297 11.07 -19.35 8.34
C VAL A 297 9.60 -19.29 8.73
N SER A 298 8.81 -20.31 8.33
CA SER A 298 7.35 -20.28 8.53
C SER A 298 6.67 -21.64 8.75
N GLY A 299 5.45 -21.62 9.29
CA GLY A 299 4.77 -22.80 9.84
C GLY A 299 3.33 -23.05 9.36
N HIS A 300 2.75 -22.19 8.53
CA HIS A 300 1.32 -22.26 8.16
C HIS A 300 0.95 -23.43 7.23
N GLU A 301 1.87 -23.86 6.36
CA GLU A 301 1.57 -24.95 5.43
C GLU A 301 1.88 -26.32 6.07
N HIS A 302 0.99 -27.29 5.90
CA HIS A 302 1.14 -28.66 6.43
C HIS A 302 2.17 -29.53 5.66
N SER A 303 3.33 -28.98 5.33
CA SER A 303 4.44 -29.66 4.66
C SER A 303 5.80 -29.04 5.01
N LEU A 304 6.88 -29.70 4.62
CA LEU A 304 8.24 -29.14 4.66
C LEU A 304 8.64 -28.69 3.25
N GLN A 305 9.14 -27.47 3.10
CA GLN A 305 9.57 -26.95 1.79
C GLN A 305 10.80 -26.06 1.91
N TYR A 306 11.60 -26.05 0.85
CA TYR A 306 12.63 -25.02 0.63
C TYR A 306 12.40 -24.35 -0.72
N LEU A 307 12.19 -23.03 -0.69
CA LEU A 307 11.93 -22.20 -1.86
C LEU A 307 12.96 -21.08 -1.97
N ASP A 308 13.37 -20.79 -3.20
CA ASP A 308 14.37 -19.79 -3.53
C ASP A 308 14.04 -19.06 -4.84
N ASN A 309 13.81 -17.75 -4.72
CA ASN A 309 13.60 -16.83 -5.85
C ASN A 309 14.34 -15.51 -5.61
N GLY A 310 15.58 -15.61 -5.13
CA GLY A 310 16.38 -14.49 -4.63
C GLY A 310 16.12 -14.16 -3.16
N LEU A 311 15.01 -14.63 -2.60
CA LEU A 311 14.76 -14.69 -1.16
C LEU A 311 14.70 -16.15 -0.72
N LYS A 312 15.28 -16.46 0.44
CA LYS A 312 15.33 -17.81 0.99
C LYS A 312 14.12 -18.04 1.89
N GLN A 313 13.28 -19.02 1.57
CA GLN A 313 12.11 -19.39 2.36
C GLN A 313 12.20 -20.86 2.79
N ILE A 314 12.18 -21.08 4.10
CA ILE A 314 12.04 -22.38 4.74
C ILE A 314 10.59 -22.47 5.26
N VAL A 315 9.89 -23.51 4.88
CA VAL A 315 8.55 -23.84 5.42
C VAL A 315 8.69 -25.12 6.22
N SER A 316 8.33 -25.08 7.50
CA SER A 316 8.42 -26.20 8.43
C SER A 316 7.12 -26.36 9.22
N GLY A 317 5.98 -26.47 8.54
CA GLY A 317 4.64 -26.43 9.14
C GLY A 317 3.96 -27.78 9.26
N SER A 318 4.69 -28.87 9.43
CA SER A 318 4.12 -30.23 9.46
C SER A 318 4.37 -30.96 10.78
N GLY A 319 4.38 -30.22 11.89
CA GLY A 319 4.59 -30.79 13.23
C GLY A 319 3.49 -31.77 13.66
N SER A 320 2.26 -31.62 13.13
CA SER A 320 1.13 -32.47 13.52
C SER A 320 0.17 -32.87 12.38
N LYS A 321 -0.02 -32.03 11.36
CA LYS A 321 -0.84 -32.37 10.18
C LYS A 321 0.02 -32.42 8.91
N VAL A 322 -0.55 -32.98 7.85
CA VAL A 322 0.08 -33.08 6.53
C VAL A 322 -0.92 -32.74 5.42
N SER A 323 -0.45 -32.07 4.38
CA SER A 323 -1.18 -31.76 3.15
C SER A 323 -0.37 -32.20 1.94
N ALA A 324 -1.05 -32.34 0.79
CA ALA A 324 -0.35 -32.56 -0.48
C ALA A 324 0.39 -31.28 -0.88
N ALA A 325 1.60 -31.44 -1.41
CA ALA A 325 2.41 -30.32 -1.87
C ALA A 325 2.99 -30.60 -3.27
N SER A 326 3.42 -29.54 -3.93
CA SER A 326 4.11 -29.60 -5.22
C SER A 326 5.46 -28.87 -5.12
N LEU A 327 6.31 -29.04 -6.13
CA LEU A 327 7.60 -28.32 -6.19
C LEU A 327 7.45 -26.87 -6.68
N GLY A 328 6.47 -26.58 -7.53
CA GLY A 328 6.24 -25.23 -8.07
C GLY A 328 7.40 -24.67 -8.93
N LYS A 329 7.41 -23.34 -9.12
CA LYS A 329 8.44 -22.61 -9.89
C LYS A 329 9.70 -22.33 -9.04
N GLU A 330 9.47 -22.02 -7.78
CA GLU A 330 10.49 -21.50 -6.85
C GLU A 330 11.00 -22.58 -5.88
N GLY A 331 10.38 -23.76 -5.84
CA GLY A 331 10.77 -24.81 -4.91
C GLY A 331 11.99 -25.59 -5.40
N LEU A 332 12.89 -25.86 -4.45
CA LEU A 332 13.99 -26.81 -4.62
C LEU A 332 13.66 -28.14 -3.95
N PHE A 333 12.83 -28.11 -2.90
CA PHE A 333 12.40 -29.27 -2.13
C PHE A 333 10.97 -29.10 -1.60
N SER A 334 10.21 -30.20 -1.58
CA SER A 334 8.87 -30.27 -1.02
C SER A 334 8.60 -31.67 -0.46
N TYR A 335 8.18 -31.77 0.80
CA TYR A 335 7.94 -33.02 1.51
C TYR A 335 6.60 -32.98 2.27
N PRO A 336 5.60 -33.79 1.84
CA PRO A 336 4.25 -33.82 2.40
C PRO A 336 4.10 -34.81 3.57
N GLY A 337 5.08 -34.85 4.48
CA GLY A 337 5.10 -35.72 5.65
C GLY A 337 5.46 -34.95 6.93
N GLN A 338 5.15 -35.51 8.10
CA GLN A 338 5.46 -34.84 9.37
C GLN A 338 6.97 -34.78 9.63
N GLY A 339 7.43 -33.65 10.16
CA GLY A 339 8.84 -33.43 10.46
C GLY A 339 9.17 -32.01 10.91
N PHE A 340 10.48 -31.69 10.87
CA PHE A 340 11.03 -30.40 11.28
C PHE A 340 12.25 -30.02 10.42
N ALA A 341 12.70 -28.78 10.54
CA ALA A 341 13.89 -28.28 9.86
C ALA A 341 14.96 -27.80 10.86
N VAL A 342 16.22 -27.86 10.46
CA VAL A 342 17.37 -27.34 11.20
C VAL A 342 18.17 -26.41 10.30
N LEU A 343 18.32 -25.16 10.72
CA LEU A 343 19.12 -24.14 10.04
C LEU A 343 20.41 -23.92 10.83
N ASP A 344 21.54 -24.23 10.20
CA ASP A 344 22.88 -23.97 10.70
C ASP A 344 23.44 -22.70 10.06
N ILE A 345 23.87 -21.74 10.89
CA ILE A 345 24.59 -20.53 10.46
C ILE A 345 26.03 -20.65 10.95
N TYR A 346 26.99 -20.50 10.05
CA TYR A 346 28.42 -20.66 10.35
C TYR A 346 29.08 -19.31 10.64
N LYS A 347 30.25 -19.34 11.29
CA LYS A 347 31.01 -18.12 11.63
C LYS A 347 31.47 -17.31 10.42
N ASP A 348 31.59 -17.93 9.25
CA ASP A 348 31.96 -17.28 7.99
C ASP A 348 30.79 -16.61 7.25
N GLY A 349 29.59 -16.60 7.85
CA GLY A 349 28.37 -16.02 7.30
C GLY A 349 27.59 -16.95 6.37
N SER A 350 28.18 -18.07 5.93
CA SER A 350 27.46 -19.08 5.16
C SER A 350 26.45 -19.82 6.04
N SER A 351 25.47 -20.49 5.42
CA SER A 351 24.44 -21.24 6.16
C SER A 351 23.93 -22.44 5.38
N ASN A 352 23.38 -23.43 6.11
CA ASN A 352 22.87 -24.67 5.56
C ASN A 352 21.55 -25.06 6.23
N VAL A 353 20.60 -25.62 5.48
CA VAL A 353 19.34 -26.12 6.04
C VAL A 353 19.23 -27.62 5.83
N ARG A 354 18.71 -28.31 6.84
CA ARG A 354 18.41 -29.74 6.85
C ARG A 354 16.95 -29.96 7.18
N PHE A 355 16.30 -30.91 6.51
CA PHE A 355 14.92 -31.29 6.78
C PHE A 355 14.87 -32.74 7.25
N PHE A 356 14.16 -32.99 8.35
CA PHE A 356 14.00 -34.32 8.92
C PHE A 356 12.54 -34.74 8.85
N GLY A 357 12.28 -35.87 8.19
CA GLY A 357 10.97 -36.52 8.13
C GLY A 357 10.89 -37.69 9.09
N ASN A 358 9.67 -38.13 9.38
CA ASN A 358 9.43 -39.32 10.17
C ASN A 358 9.59 -40.61 9.35
N ASP A 359 10.55 -41.46 9.72
CA ASP A 359 10.69 -42.83 9.24
C ASP A 359 10.53 -43.82 10.42
N LYS A 360 9.36 -44.48 10.48
CA LYS A 360 9.01 -45.45 11.55
C LYS A 360 9.28 -44.95 12.98
N GLY A 361 9.00 -43.68 13.26
CA GLY A 361 9.19 -43.05 14.58
C GLY A 361 10.59 -42.51 14.84
N LYS A 362 11.50 -42.57 13.84
CA LYS A 362 12.85 -42.01 13.92
C LYS A 362 13.00 -40.82 12.96
N PRO A 363 13.81 -39.80 13.33
CA PRO A 363 14.14 -38.71 12.43
C PRO A 363 15.03 -39.23 11.28
N LYS A 364 14.62 -38.98 10.03
CA LYS A 364 15.38 -39.29 8.82
C LYS A 364 15.66 -38.01 8.04
N LEU A 365 16.91 -37.76 7.66
CA LEU A 365 17.25 -36.67 6.76
C LEU A 365 16.59 -36.90 5.40
N VAL A 366 15.71 -35.98 4.99
CA VAL A 366 14.97 -36.07 3.73
C VAL A 366 15.45 -35.07 2.68
N TYR A 367 16.15 -34.00 3.09
CA TYR A 367 16.78 -33.02 2.21
C TYR A 367 17.80 -32.15 2.96
N GLN A 368 18.82 -31.69 2.24
CA GLN A 368 19.81 -30.73 2.72
C GLN A 368 20.24 -29.79 1.58
N THR A 369 20.45 -28.52 1.89
CA THR A 369 21.03 -27.56 0.93
C THR A 369 21.63 -26.34 1.61
N LYS A 370 22.63 -25.74 0.97
CA LYS A 370 23.17 -24.45 1.37
C LYS A 370 22.12 -23.34 1.18
N VAL A 371 22.10 -22.38 2.10
CA VAL A 371 21.15 -21.25 2.12
C VAL A 371 21.83 -19.96 1.67
N HIS A 372 22.90 -19.55 2.35
CA HIS A 372 23.76 -18.42 1.94
C HIS A 372 25.21 -18.89 1.73
N GLU A 373 25.89 -18.26 0.77
CA GLU A 373 27.31 -18.46 0.51
C GLU A 373 28.20 -17.75 1.54
N LYS A 374 29.51 -18.05 1.55
CA LYS A 374 30.50 -17.28 2.33
C LYS A 374 30.48 -15.82 1.86
N GLU A 375 30.67 -14.90 2.79
CA GLU A 375 30.83 -13.48 2.48
C GLU A 375 31.98 -13.26 1.48
N LYS A 376 31.73 -12.46 0.44
CA LYS A 376 32.74 -12.13 -0.56
C LYS A 376 33.76 -11.16 0.04
N GLU A 377 35.03 -11.45 -0.12
CA GLU A 377 36.12 -10.52 0.21
C GLU A 377 36.33 -9.58 -0.98
N PHE A 378 36.46 -8.28 -0.73
CA PHE A 378 36.73 -7.31 -1.78
C PHE A 378 38.21 -7.35 -2.13
N ASP A 379 38.52 -7.43 -3.44
CA ASP A 379 39.91 -7.42 -3.91
C ASP A 379 40.45 -5.98 -3.92
N PHE A 380 41.43 -5.70 -3.06
CA PHE A 380 42.07 -4.40 -2.96
C PHE A 380 43.25 -4.21 -3.92
N SER A 381 43.60 -5.21 -4.74
CA SER A 381 44.78 -5.20 -5.61
C SER A 381 44.86 -4.00 -6.56
N ASN A 382 43.71 -3.45 -6.97
CA ASN A 382 43.60 -2.33 -7.91
C ASN A 382 43.23 -0.99 -7.24
N VAL A 383 43.22 -0.92 -5.91
CA VAL A 383 42.85 0.30 -5.17
C VAL A 383 44.10 1.10 -4.85
N LYS A 384 44.14 2.38 -5.25
CA LYS A 384 45.26 3.29 -4.97
C LYS A 384 45.34 3.64 -3.47
N ASP A 385 46.54 3.90 -2.98
CA ASP A 385 46.85 4.27 -1.59
C ASP A 385 47.35 5.73 -1.46
N SER A 386 47.51 6.45 -2.57
CA SER A 386 47.95 7.84 -2.61
C SER A 386 47.07 8.67 -3.56
N PHE A 387 46.71 9.88 -3.13
CA PHE A 387 45.81 10.79 -3.85
C PHE A 387 46.30 12.24 -3.75
N GLU A 388 45.95 13.06 -4.75
CA GLU A 388 46.15 14.51 -4.71
C GLU A 388 45.26 15.17 -3.64
N GLN A 389 45.65 16.33 -3.10
CA GLN A 389 44.89 17.00 -2.04
C GLN A 389 43.53 17.54 -2.50
N LYS A 390 43.42 17.88 -3.78
CA LYS A 390 42.21 18.37 -4.43
C LYS A 390 42.07 17.71 -5.79
N VAL A 391 40.83 17.56 -6.23
CA VAL A 391 40.51 17.07 -7.57
C VAL A 391 39.40 17.92 -8.18
N GLU A 392 39.49 18.16 -9.47
CA GLU A 392 38.36 18.68 -10.24
C GLU A 392 37.39 17.53 -10.53
N ALA A 393 36.19 17.59 -9.93
CA ALA A 393 35.17 16.57 -10.09
C ALA A 393 33.80 17.19 -10.33
N SER A 394 32.92 16.47 -11.01
CA SER A 394 31.51 16.82 -11.21
C SER A 394 30.60 15.68 -10.73
N ILE A 395 29.33 15.98 -10.43
CA ILE A 395 28.36 14.97 -9.97
C ILE A 395 27.98 14.04 -11.13
N TYR A 396 27.76 14.62 -12.31
CA TYR A 396 27.50 13.91 -13.56
C TYR A 396 28.57 14.27 -14.59
N SER A 397 28.85 13.37 -15.52
CA SER A 397 29.75 13.64 -16.63
C SER A 397 29.13 14.62 -17.64
N LYS A 398 29.97 15.31 -18.42
CA LYS A 398 29.53 16.22 -19.49
C LYS A 398 28.63 15.55 -20.53
N ASN A 399 28.82 14.25 -20.77
CA ASN A 399 28.00 13.48 -21.71
C ASN A 399 26.60 13.20 -21.15
N GLU A 400 26.48 12.92 -19.84
CA GLU A 400 25.18 12.65 -19.20
C GLU A 400 24.27 13.89 -19.21
N ILE A 401 24.84 15.09 -19.06
CA ILE A 401 24.08 16.35 -18.98
C ILE A 401 23.73 16.98 -20.34
N LYS A 402 24.33 16.51 -21.45
CA LYS A 402 24.12 17.09 -22.78
C LYS A 402 22.79 16.60 -23.38
N LYS A 403 21.79 17.48 -23.46
CA LYS A 403 20.46 17.18 -24.03
C LYS A 403 20.13 18.10 -25.21
N SER A 404 19.29 17.62 -26.13
CA SER A 404 18.83 18.40 -27.30
C SER A 404 17.86 19.51 -26.90
N LYS A 405 17.68 20.52 -27.76
CA LYS A 405 16.71 21.60 -27.51
C LYS A 405 15.27 21.08 -27.35
N LEU A 406 14.88 20.10 -28.17
CA LEU A 406 13.56 19.46 -28.08
C LEU A 406 13.39 18.73 -26.73
N TYR A 407 14.41 18.02 -26.26
CA TYR A 407 14.37 17.35 -24.97
C TYR A 407 14.18 18.36 -23.83
N LYS A 408 14.93 19.47 -23.84
CA LYS A 408 14.83 20.55 -22.86
C LYS A 408 13.45 21.24 -22.87
N PHE A 409 12.85 21.42 -24.04
CA PHE A 409 11.47 21.93 -24.13
C PHE A 409 10.45 20.99 -23.47
N ILE A 410 10.56 19.68 -23.73
CA ILE A 410 9.61 18.67 -23.21
C ILE A 410 9.80 18.47 -21.70
N TRP A 411 11.05 18.29 -21.26
CA TRP A 411 11.38 17.84 -19.90
C TRP A 411 11.89 18.94 -18.97
N GLY A 412 12.20 20.14 -19.48
CA GLY A 412 12.76 21.26 -18.71
C GLY A 412 14.26 21.42 -18.93
N ASP A 413 14.83 22.56 -18.56
CA ASP A 413 16.27 22.85 -18.54
C ASP A 413 16.94 22.45 -17.21
N HIS A 414 16.20 22.52 -16.09
CA HIS A 414 16.68 22.17 -14.75
C HIS A 414 18.02 22.85 -14.38
N TYR A 415 18.83 22.24 -13.51
CA TYR A 415 20.21 22.66 -13.20
C TYR A 415 21.26 21.70 -13.78
N ARG A 416 20.99 21.02 -14.90
CA ARG A 416 21.92 20.03 -15.50
C ARG A 416 23.35 20.54 -15.63
N TYR A 417 23.51 21.80 -16.03
CA TYR A 417 24.85 22.39 -16.18
C TYR A 417 25.60 22.42 -14.84
N VAL A 418 24.94 22.78 -13.74
CA VAL A 418 25.53 22.82 -12.38
C VAL A 418 26.05 21.44 -11.95
N TYR A 419 25.33 20.37 -12.29
CA TYR A 419 25.74 19.00 -11.96
C TYR A 419 26.92 18.50 -12.80
N GLY A 420 27.13 19.05 -14.00
CA GLY A 420 28.22 18.67 -14.91
C GLY A 420 29.40 19.63 -14.95
N THR A 421 29.34 20.75 -14.23
CA THR A 421 30.48 21.65 -14.03
C THR A 421 31.47 20.99 -13.07
N GLY A 422 32.74 20.89 -13.49
CA GLY A 422 33.83 20.46 -12.62
C GLY A 422 34.09 21.52 -11.56
N ILE A 423 34.13 21.10 -10.30
CA ILE A 423 34.45 21.94 -9.15
C ILE A 423 35.68 21.39 -8.44
N ASN A 424 36.50 22.28 -7.89
CA ASN A 424 37.66 21.88 -7.09
C ASN A 424 37.22 21.44 -5.69
N VAL A 425 37.28 20.14 -5.40
CA VAL A 425 36.84 19.55 -4.12
C VAL A 425 38.03 18.93 -3.39
N PRO A 426 38.15 19.08 -2.05
CA PRO A 426 39.18 18.37 -1.29
C PRO A 426 38.97 16.86 -1.35
N VAL A 427 40.06 16.11 -1.57
CA VAL A 427 40.05 14.65 -1.51
C VAL A 427 40.22 14.21 -0.07
N ALA A 428 39.43 13.23 0.37
CA ALA A 428 39.50 12.69 1.72
C ALA A 428 39.31 11.18 1.73
N THR A 429 40.09 10.49 2.57
CA THR A 429 39.94 9.06 2.87
C THR A 429 39.38 8.89 4.27
N LEU A 430 38.61 7.81 4.51
CA LEU A 430 37.93 7.64 5.80
C LEU A 430 38.88 7.44 6.97
N ASP A 431 40.08 6.90 6.75
CA ASP A 431 41.09 6.66 7.78
C ASP A 431 41.82 7.94 8.23
N THR A 432 41.84 8.99 7.41
CA THR A 432 42.54 10.25 7.72
C THR A 432 41.60 11.42 8.03
N LEU A 433 40.42 11.44 7.42
CA LEU A 433 39.46 12.54 7.58
C LEU A 433 39.05 12.69 9.06
N MET A 434 39.24 13.88 9.62
CA MET A 434 38.92 14.22 11.02
C MET A 434 39.53 13.26 12.07
N GLY A 435 40.73 12.72 11.79
CA GLY A 435 41.41 11.78 12.70
C GLY A 435 41.01 10.31 12.49
N GLY A 436 40.12 10.03 11.55
CA GLY A 436 39.72 8.69 11.14
C GLY A 436 38.28 8.34 11.51
N PHE A 437 37.64 7.58 10.63
CA PHE A 437 36.26 7.13 10.73
C PHE A 437 36.15 5.62 10.61
N THR A 438 35.18 5.06 11.33
CA THR A 438 34.74 3.67 11.19
C THR A 438 33.34 3.61 10.60
N ILE A 439 33.08 2.64 9.72
CA ILE A 439 31.78 2.49 9.07
C ILE A 439 30.83 1.69 9.97
N ASP A 440 29.81 2.35 10.53
CA ASP A 440 28.73 1.71 11.29
C ASP A 440 27.89 0.83 10.36
N ARG A 441 27.25 1.43 9.35
CA ARG A 441 26.39 0.72 8.37
C ARG A 441 26.06 1.59 7.16
N GLN A 442 25.51 0.96 6.12
CA GLN A 442 24.89 1.69 5.02
C GLN A 442 23.61 2.40 5.48
N GLY A 443 23.51 3.68 5.15
CA GLY A 443 22.34 4.52 5.35
C GLY A 443 21.53 4.71 4.07
N GLY A 444 20.89 5.88 3.94
CA GLY A 444 20.19 6.29 2.73
C GLY A 444 18.67 6.24 2.83
N GLY A 445 18.02 7.35 2.47
CA GLY A 445 16.57 7.54 2.43
C GLY A 445 15.94 6.88 1.20
N GLN A 446 14.95 7.53 0.58
CA GLN A 446 14.34 7.03 -0.64
C GLN A 446 15.25 7.16 -1.87
N VAL A 447 16.13 8.16 -1.91
CA VAL A 447 16.87 8.54 -3.13
C VAL A 447 18.40 8.48 -2.96
N THR A 448 18.90 8.91 -1.80
CA THR A 448 20.34 9.12 -1.58
C THR A 448 21.01 7.87 -1.05
N ARG A 449 22.16 7.49 -1.63
CA ARG A 449 23.09 6.52 -1.03
C ARG A 449 23.90 7.21 0.05
N SER A 450 23.98 6.62 1.25
CA SER A 450 24.84 7.16 2.30
C SER A 450 25.49 6.08 3.14
N LEU A 451 26.59 6.41 3.80
CA LEU A 451 27.20 5.64 4.87
C LEU A 451 27.01 6.37 6.20
N ARG A 452 26.66 5.62 7.25
CA ARG A 452 26.75 6.11 8.63
C ARG A 452 28.14 5.76 9.12
N ILE A 453 28.87 6.77 9.55
CA ILE A 453 30.26 6.64 10.02
C ILE A 453 30.38 7.21 11.43
N ILE A 454 31.37 6.73 12.18
CA ILE A 454 31.63 7.11 13.57
C ILE A 454 33.08 7.59 13.65
N ASP A 455 33.30 8.79 14.19
CA ASP A 455 34.64 9.32 14.41
C ASP A 455 35.35 8.64 15.62
N THR A 456 36.58 9.04 15.90
CA THR A 456 37.36 8.52 17.03
C THR A 456 36.79 8.91 18.40
N GLU A 457 35.95 9.95 18.48
CA GLU A 457 35.27 10.39 19.71
C GLU A 457 33.90 9.71 19.92
N GLY A 458 33.47 8.87 18.97
CA GLY A 458 32.17 8.19 19.00
C GLY A 458 30.99 9.01 18.46
N LYS A 459 31.23 10.18 17.85
CA LYS A 459 30.19 11.00 17.21
C LYS A 459 29.83 10.44 15.84
N ARG A 460 28.54 10.46 15.51
CA ARG A 460 28.04 9.89 14.25
C ARG A 460 27.87 10.95 13.18
N TYR A 461 28.36 10.62 11.99
CA TYR A 461 28.19 11.42 10.80
C TYR A 461 27.48 10.63 9.69
N SER A 462 26.95 11.35 8.72
CA SER A 462 26.38 10.81 7.50
C SER A 462 27.22 11.27 6.32
N LEU A 463 27.87 10.33 5.64
CA LEU A 463 28.54 10.56 4.37
C LEU A 463 27.56 10.26 3.23
N ARG A 464 27.07 11.28 2.53
CA ARG A 464 26.00 11.16 1.55
C ARG A 464 26.50 11.45 0.13
N ALA A 465 26.18 10.58 -0.81
CA ALA A 465 26.54 10.79 -2.21
C ALA A 465 25.74 11.97 -2.77
N MET A 466 26.40 12.85 -3.53
CA MET A 466 25.73 13.92 -4.28
C MET A 466 24.91 13.34 -5.43
N ARG A 467 25.40 12.25 -6.04
CA ARG A 467 24.68 11.50 -7.08
C ARG A 467 23.50 10.72 -6.49
N LYS A 468 22.31 10.98 -7.03
CA LYS A 468 21.06 10.34 -6.61
C LYS A 468 20.88 8.97 -7.27
N SER A 469 20.28 8.02 -6.54
CA SER A 469 19.96 6.70 -7.08
C SER A 469 18.51 6.63 -7.53
N VAL A 470 18.31 6.61 -8.84
CA VAL A 470 16.98 6.45 -9.46
C VAL A 470 16.35 5.11 -9.09
N THR A 471 17.13 4.04 -9.13
CA THR A 471 16.66 2.68 -8.79
C THR A 471 16.17 2.62 -7.35
N GLN A 472 16.90 3.23 -6.40
CA GLN A 472 16.50 3.31 -5.00
C GLN A 472 15.19 4.10 -4.82
N PHE A 473 15.03 5.21 -5.55
CA PHE A 473 13.81 6.02 -5.51
C PHE A 473 12.60 5.28 -6.05
N LEU A 474 12.70 4.74 -7.25
CA LEU A 474 11.61 4.01 -7.87
C LEU A 474 11.21 2.84 -6.96
N GLN A 475 12.18 2.12 -6.40
CA GLN A 475 11.92 1.00 -5.51
C GLN A 475 11.19 1.39 -4.22
N LYS A 476 11.62 2.49 -3.55
CA LYS A 476 11.08 2.91 -2.25
C LYS A 476 9.84 3.80 -2.34
N GLY A 477 9.72 4.58 -3.41
CA GLY A 477 8.64 5.54 -3.64
C GLY A 477 7.49 4.95 -4.47
N ALA A 478 7.74 4.64 -5.74
CA ALA A 478 6.72 4.26 -6.71
C ALA A 478 6.37 2.77 -6.69
N PHE A 479 7.36 1.89 -6.55
CA PHE A 479 7.22 0.43 -6.68
C PHE A 479 7.38 -0.30 -5.35
N LYS A 480 6.69 0.20 -4.32
CA LYS A 480 6.70 -0.36 -2.97
C LYS A 480 6.34 -1.86 -2.88
N TYR A 481 5.59 -2.37 -3.87
CA TYR A 481 5.05 -3.74 -3.93
C TYR A 481 5.64 -4.59 -5.06
N THR A 482 6.58 -4.05 -5.83
CA THR A 482 7.21 -4.74 -6.95
C THR A 482 8.70 -4.47 -6.88
N TYR A 483 9.50 -5.52 -6.70
CA TYR A 483 10.93 -5.34 -6.75
C TYR A 483 11.38 -5.07 -8.19
N LEU A 484 12.04 -3.95 -8.37
CA LEU A 484 12.69 -3.56 -9.61
C LEU A 484 14.10 -4.17 -9.55
N ASN A 485 14.35 -5.20 -10.35
CA ASN A 485 15.73 -5.58 -10.64
C ASN A 485 16.43 -4.40 -11.37
N ASN A 486 17.65 -4.64 -11.88
CA ASN A 486 18.38 -3.79 -12.85
C ASN A 486 17.63 -3.57 -14.21
N THR A 487 16.31 -3.73 -14.21
CA THR A 487 15.38 -3.51 -15.31
C THR A 487 15.31 -2.04 -15.73
N PHE A 488 15.70 -1.11 -14.84
CA PHE A 488 15.76 0.32 -15.16
C PHE A 488 17.17 0.82 -15.45
N ASP A 489 18.22 0.06 -15.12
CA ASP A 489 19.61 0.43 -15.40
C ASP A 489 19.83 0.65 -16.91
N ASN A 490 20.50 1.73 -17.27
CA ASN A 490 20.78 2.21 -18.62
C ASN A 490 19.51 2.38 -19.48
N THR A 491 18.43 2.92 -18.91
CA THR A 491 17.21 3.28 -19.66
C THR A 491 17.03 4.79 -19.76
N ILE A 492 16.30 5.28 -20.76
CA ILE A 492 15.96 6.72 -20.81
C ILE A 492 15.04 7.10 -19.63
N ILE A 493 14.39 6.18 -18.90
CA ILE A 493 13.81 6.53 -17.57
C ILE A 493 14.89 6.86 -16.58
N GLU A 494 15.91 6.01 -16.47
CA GLU A 494 17.01 6.31 -15.58
C GLU A 494 17.64 7.64 -15.96
N ASP A 495 17.79 7.91 -17.26
CA ASP A 495 18.20 9.24 -17.71
C ASP A 495 17.19 10.29 -17.27
N VAL A 496 15.91 10.22 -17.65
CA VAL A 496 14.84 11.21 -17.33
C VAL A 496 14.67 11.42 -15.81
N LEU A 497 14.84 10.39 -14.98
CA LEU A 497 14.75 10.51 -13.53
C LEU A 497 16.06 11.00 -12.90
N SER A 498 17.21 10.58 -13.40
CA SER A 498 18.51 11.18 -13.00
C SER A 498 18.53 12.66 -13.35
N ASP A 499 17.93 12.98 -14.49
CA ASP A 499 17.73 14.30 -15.05
C ASP A 499 16.69 15.09 -14.23
N PHE A 500 15.59 14.48 -13.80
CA PHE A 500 14.67 15.04 -12.81
C PHE A 500 15.37 15.36 -11.49
N TYR A 501 16.38 14.58 -11.08
CA TYR A 501 17.20 14.94 -9.91
C TYR A 501 18.11 16.14 -10.12
N THR A 502 18.32 16.56 -11.37
CA THR A 502 18.99 17.85 -11.62
C THR A 502 18.08 19.05 -11.39
N SER A 503 16.80 18.85 -11.03
CA SER A 503 15.88 19.95 -10.76
C SER A 503 16.17 20.68 -9.45
N SER A 504 16.78 20.07 -8.43
CA SER A 504 17.18 20.79 -7.20
C SER A 504 18.61 21.31 -7.31
N TYR A 505 18.90 22.51 -6.78
CA TYR A 505 20.24 23.07 -6.82
C TYR A 505 21.18 22.27 -5.89
N PRO A 506 22.19 21.55 -6.42
CA PRO A 506 22.86 20.47 -5.69
C PRO A 506 23.66 20.92 -4.48
N TYR A 507 24.19 22.14 -4.49
CA TYR A 507 25.08 22.67 -3.44
C TYR A 507 24.40 23.67 -2.53
N ALA A 508 23.07 23.79 -2.61
CA ALA A 508 22.35 24.84 -1.89
C ALA A 508 22.45 24.70 -0.37
N PHE A 509 22.60 23.46 0.13
CA PHE A 509 22.78 23.18 1.55
C PHE A 509 23.99 23.91 2.17
N LEU A 510 25.02 24.26 1.38
CA LEU A 510 26.19 25.00 1.85
C LEU A 510 25.83 26.41 2.31
N ALA A 511 24.86 27.07 1.64
CA ALA A 511 24.42 28.41 2.00
C ALA A 511 23.44 28.43 3.17
N VAL A 512 22.82 27.29 3.53
CA VAL A 512 21.72 27.30 4.49
C VAL A 512 22.17 27.56 5.92
N GLY A 513 23.33 27.05 6.34
CA GLY A 513 23.83 27.21 7.71
C GLY A 513 23.98 28.68 8.11
N THR A 514 24.73 29.45 7.30
CA THR A 514 24.96 30.88 7.49
C THR A 514 23.66 31.70 7.56
N MET A 515 22.67 31.37 6.73
CA MET A 515 21.35 32.00 6.81
C MET A 515 20.56 31.60 8.05
N ALA A 516 20.65 30.32 8.46
CA ALA A 516 19.95 29.79 9.62
C ALA A 516 20.47 30.42 10.92
N ASP A 517 21.79 30.60 11.04
CA ASP A 517 22.43 31.30 12.16
C ASP A 517 21.92 32.74 12.29
N ALA A 518 21.79 33.47 11.17
CA ALA A 518 21.31 34.86 11.16
C ALA A 518 19.90 35.03 11.76
N ILE A 519 19.07 33.97 11.74
CA ILE A 519 17.70 33.99 12.29
C ILE A 519 17.52 33.03 13.47
N GLY A 520 18.60 32.50 14.04
CA GLY A 520 18.57 31.59 15.18
C GLY A 520 17.79 30.30 14.91
N VAL A 521 17.95 29.71 13.73
CA VAL A 521 17.43 28.38 13.38
C VAL A 521 18.56 27.36 13.47
N TYR A 522 18.35 26.26 14.18
CA TYR A 522 19.37 25.20 14.29
C TYR A 522 19.62 24.50 12.96
N HIS A 523 20.84 24.01 12.76
CA HIS A 523 21.26 23.33 11.54
C HIS A 523 22.48 22.43 11.77
N ALA A 524 22.65 21.46 10.87
CA ALA A 524 23.92 20.73 10.74
C ALA A 524 24.90 21.51 9.83
N ASN A 525 26.16 21.07 9.78
CA ASN A 525 27.24 21.77 9.10
C ASN A 525 27.84 20.91 7.98
N PRO A 526 27.10 20.73 6.86
CA PRO A 526 27.56 19.87 5.76
C PRO A 526 28.83 20.40 5.10
N LYS A 527 29.78 19.50 4.80
CA LYS A 527 31.03 19.81 4.08
C LYS A 527 31.23 18.87 2.89
N LEU A 528 31.75 19.39 1.79
CA LEU A 528 31.94 18.65 0.55
C LEU A 528 33.32 17.99 0.48
N TYR A 529 33.38 16.72 0.05
CA TYR A 529 34.60 15.95 -0.15
C TYR A 529 34.49 15.05 -1.38
N TYR A 530 35.60 14.81 -2.06
CA TYR A 530 35.73 13.71 -3.01
C TYR A 530 36.27 12.48 -2.27
N ILE A 531 35.54 11.37 -2.32
CA ILE A 531 35.93 10.13 -1.62
C ILE A 531 36.37 9.13 -2.69
N PRO A 532 37.68 8.86 -2.85
CA PRO A 532 38.16 7.87 -3.80
C PRO A 532 37.89 6.46 -3.28
N LYS A 533 37.97 5.46 -4.16
CA LYS A 533 38.09 4.07 -3.69
C LYS A 533 39.33 3.91 -2.83
N HIS A 534 39.19 3.28 -1.67
CA HIS A 534 40.23 3.18 -0.65
C HIS A 534 40.02 1.94 0.23
N PRO A 535 41.07 1.28 0.76
CA PRO A 535 40.91 0.10 1.61
C PRO A 535 40.01 0.32 2.84
N SER A 536 39.98 1.52 3.41
CA SER A 536 39.11 1.88 4.53
C SER A 536 37.61 1.79 4.23
N LEU A 537 37.20 1.78 2.95
CA LEU A 537 35.81 1.53 2.53
C LEU A 537 35.44 0.05 2.55
N GLY A 538 36.40 -0.86 2.58
CA GLY A 538 36.14 -2.31 2.62
C GLY A 538 35.28 -2.78 1.44
N VAL A 539 34.26 -3.60 1.75
CA VAL A 539 33.25 -4.07 0.77
C VAL A 539 32.41 -2.93 0.16
N TYR A 540 32.39 -1.75 0.79
CA TYR A 540 31.62 -0.62 0.27
C TYR A 540 32.25 0.00 -0.97
N ASN A 541 33.51 -0.32 -1.33
CA ASN A 541 34.15 0.12 -2.58
C ASN A 541 33.37 -0.22 -3.86
N GLU A 542 32.51 -1.25 -3.83
CA GLU A 542 31.62 -1.57 -4.96
C GLU A 542 30.61 -0.45 -5.26
N ASN A 543 30.13 0.23 -4.22
CA ASN A 543 29.02 1.19 -4.30
C ASN A 543 29.36 2.57 -3.72
N PHE A 544 30.54 2.76 -3.15
CA PHE A 544 30.99 3.98 -2.51
C PHE A 544 32.46 4.20 -2.86
N GLY A 545 32.79 5.30 -3.51
CA GLY A 545 34.13 5.61 -4.00
C GLY A 545 34.12 6.25 -5.38
N ASP A 546 35.14 7.05 -5.65
CA ASP A 546 35.36 7.84 -6.87
C ASP A 546 34.23 8.85 -7.19
N GLU A 547 33.56 9.37 -6.16
CA GLU A 547 32.44 10.30 -6.29
C GLU A 547 32.52 11.46 -5.27
N ILE A 548 31.71 12.50 -5.50
CA ILE A 548 31.55 13.62 -4.56
C ILE A 548 30.50 13.25 -3.50
N TYR A 549 30.86 13.49 -2.24
CA TYR A 549 30.02 13.30 -1.08
C TYR A 549 29.95 14.58 -0.26
N PHE A 550 28.87 14.73 0.49
CA PHE A 550 28.86 15.65 1.63
C PHE A 550 28.85 14.87 2.95
N LEU A 551 29.63 15.36 3.90
CA LEU A 551 29.70 14.88 5.26
C LEU A 551 28.90 15.83 6.14
N GLU A 552 27.91 15.30 6.87
CA GLU A 552 27.03 16.06 7.75
C GLU A 552 26.97 15.37 9.13
N GLU A 553 26.97 16.15 10.21
CA GLU A 553 26.68 15.63 11.55
C GLU A 553 25.34 14.89 11.54
N ARG A 554 25.23 13.82 12.32
CA ARG A 554 23.95 13.15 12.53
C ARG A 554 23.45 13.52 13.93
N PRO A 555 22.56 14.53 14.08
CA PRO A 555 22.10 14.98 15.39
C PRO A 555 21.57 13.80 16.22
N GLY A 556 22.14 13.64 17.40
CA GLY A 556 21.95 12.52 18.31
C GLY A 556 22.57 12.83 19.68
N LYS A 557 22.44 11.91 20.63
CA LYS A 557 22.88 12.06 22.03
C LYS A 557 24.37 12.39 22.21
N GLU A 558 25.18 12.17 21.18
CA GLU A 558 26.60 12.50 21.10
C GLU A 558 26.88 14.02 20.92
N TYR A 559 25.92 14.81 20.45
CA TYR A 559 26.08 16.24 20.11
C TYR A 559 25.54 17.21 21.16
N LYS A 560 25.69 16.91 22.46
CA LYS A 560 25.16 17.76 23.55
C LYS A 560 25.85 19.12 23.70
N LYS A 561 27.07 19.25 23.20
CA LYS A 561 27.87 20.47 23.29
C LYS A 561 27.85 21.29 21.98
N GLU A 562 27.13 20.80 20.98
CA GLU A 562 27.12 21.42 19.65
C GLU A 562 26.35 22.73 19.66
N ILE A 563 27.00 23.82 19.22
CA ILE A 563 26.44 25.16 19.29
C ILE A 563 25.31 25.32 18.27
N SER A 564 25.48 24.78 17.05
CA SER A 564 24.48 24.86 15.98
C SER A 564 23.21 24.04 16.28
N PHE A 565 23.23 23.20 17.34
CA PHE A 565 22.05 22.50 17.88
C PHE A 565 21.52 23.11 19.19
N GLY A 566 22.09 24.24 19.63
CA GLY A 566 21.69 24.97 20.83
C GLY A 566 22.26 24.44 22.15
N LYS A 567 23.25 23.53 22.14
CA LYS A 567 23.80 22.84 23.32
C LYS A 567 22.74 22.09 24.16
N PRO A 568 22.04 21.10 23.59
CA PRO A 568 20.93 20.45 24.27
C PRO A 568 21.36 19.41 25.32
N ASN A 569 20.46 19.12 26.27
CA ASN A 569 20.62 18.00 27.20
C ASN A 569 20.55 16.64 26.49
N ASP A 570 19.74 16.55 25.42
CA ASP A 570 19.56 15.35 24.60
C ASP A 570 19.04 15.69 23.19
N ILE A 571 19.17 14.75 22.23
CA ILE A 571 18.63 14.91 20.87
C ILE A 571 17.85 13.67 20.45
N GLU A 572 16.60 13.86 20.04
CA GLU A 572 15.63 12.78 19.87
C GLU A 572 15.02 12.74 18.47
N SER A 573 14.44 11.59 18.11
CA SER A 573 13.70 11.42 16.85
C SER A 573 12.29 12.02 16.94
N THR A 574 11.65 12.25 15.80
CA THR A 574 10.26 12.72 15.75
C THR A 574 9.29 11.71 16.37
N ASP A 575 9.54 10.40 16.19
CA ASP A 575 8.71 9.37 16.82
C ASP A 575 8.84 9.43 18.35
N ASP A 576 10.06 9.62 18.88
CA ASP A 576 10.29 9.75 20.32
C ASP A 576 9.63 11.00 20.89
N LEU A 577 9.74 12.14 20.18
CA LEU A 577 9.05 13.37 20.55
C LEU A 577 7.55 13.14 20.65
N LEU A 578 6.91 12.60 19.61
CA LEU A 578 5.46 12.40 19.59
C LEU A 578 5.00 11.45 20.70
N LYS A 579 5.76 10.39 20.99
CA LYS A 579 5.51 9.51 22.15
C LYS A 579 5.59 10.27 23.48
N LYS A 580 6.56 11.15 23.64
CA LYS A 580 6.75 11.92 24.88
C LYS A 580 5.70 13.02 25.06
N LEU A 581 5.34 13.75 23.99
CA LEU A 581 4.26 14.74 24.03
C LEU A 581 2.93 14.11 24.48
N ARG A 582 2.68 12.87 24.07
CA ARG A 582 1.53 12.10 24.57
C ARG A 582 1.71 11.63 26.01
N LYS A 583 2.92 11.27 26.43
CA LYS A 583 3.13 10.64 27.74
C LYS A 583 2.82 11.56 28.93
N ASP A 584 3.15 12.85 28.86
CA ASP A 584 3.11 13.74 30.02
C ASP A 584 3.16 15.23 29.60
N GLU A 585 2.40 16.08 30.30
CA GLU A 585 2.28 17.52 30.05
C GLU A 585 3.60 18.30 30.23
N LYS A 586 4.58 17.71 30.92
CA LYS A 586 5.90 18.32 31.11
C LYS A 586 6.73 18.38 29.83
N TYR A 587 6.41 17.55 28.82
CA TYR A 587 7.10 17.56 27.54
C TYR A 587 6.40 18.56 26.61
N GLN A 588 7.11 19.61 26.20
CA GLN A 588 6.53 20.71 25.43
C GLN A 588 7.42 21.06 24.25
N ILE A 589 6.81 21.58 23.18
CA ILE A 589 7.52 22.08 22.02
C ILE A 589 7.60 23.60 22.04
N ASP A 590 8.75 24.15 21.66
CA ASP A 590 8.89 25.57 21.33
C ASP A 590 8.22 25.86 19.98
N GLU A 591 6.90 26.06 19.99
CA GLU A 591 6.13 26.29 18.76
C GLU A 591 6.60 27.53 17.98
N LYS A 592 7.09 28.58 18.68
CA LYS A 592 7.64 29.78 18.03
C LYS A 592 8.86 29.43 17.20
N HIS A 593 9.80 28.69 17.78
CA HIS A 593 11.00 28.25 17.08
C HIS A 593 10.66 27.29 15.92
N TYR A 594 9.66 26.41 16.11
CA TYR A 594 9.20 25.54 15.04
C TYR A 594 8.57 26.33 13.88
N ILE A 595 7.67 27.27 14.16
CA ILE A 595 7.07 28.16 13.16
C ILE A 595 8.15 28.93 12.39
N ARG A 596 9.13 29.52 13.09
CA ARG A 596 10.26 30.22 12.44
C ARG A 596 11.00 29.32 11.47
N THR A 597 11.28 28.09 11.89
CA THR A 597 12.00 27.11 11.07
C THR A 597 11.19 26.70 9.84
N ARG A 598 9.87 26.54 9.97
CA ARG A 598 8.97 26.23 8.85
C ARG A 598 8.81 27.40 7.88
N LEU A 599 8.76 28.63 8.38
CA LEU A 599 8.78 29.83 7.53
C LEU A 599 10.09 29.95 6.74
N PHE A 600 11.22 29.63 7.39
CA PHE A 600 12.51 29.56 6.71
C PHE A 600 12.54 28.47 5.63
N ASP A 601 11.93 27.29 5.86
CA ASP A 601 11.79 26.27 4.82
C ASP A 601 10.97 26.77 3.62
N MET A 602 9.88 27.51 3.85
CA MET A 602 9.07 28.09 2.78
C MET A 602 9.83 29.17 2.01
N LEU A 603 10.65 29.96 2.71
CA LEU A 603 11.54 30.95 2.12
C LEU A 603 12.51 30.29 1.14
N LEU A 604 13.16 29.19 1.54
CA LEU A 604 14.07 28.40 0.70
C LEU A 604 13.35 27.55 -0.37
N GLY A 605 12.04 27.38 -0.26
CA GLY A 605 11.25 26.51 -1.15
C GLY A 605 11.45 25.02 -0.92
N ASP A 606 11.74 24.60 0.32
CA ASP A 606 11.96 23.18 0.63
C ASP A 606 10.65 22.39 0.68
N TRP A 607 10.45 21.50 -0.29
CA TRP A 607 9.21 20.73 -0.43
C TRP A 607 9.23 19.36 0.28
N ASP A 608 10.36 18.91 0.82
CA ASP A 608 10.56 17.52 1.32
C ASP A 608 10.65 17.39 2.85
N ARG A 609 9.93 18.25 3.58
CA ARG A 609 9.96 18.32 5.05
C ARG A 609 9.14 17.25 5.77
N HIS A 610 9.38 15.97 5.49
CA HIS A 610 8.75 14.84 6.19
C HIS A 610 9.38 14.55 7.57
N SER A 611 8.74 13.70 8.39
CA SER A 611 9.09 13.47 9.82
C SER A 611 10.55 13.05 10.09
N ASP A 612 11.15 12.26 9.20
CA ASP A 612 12.56 11.84 9.32
C ASP A 612 13.61 12.96 9.09
N GLN A 613 13.19 14.09 8.52
CA GLN A 613 14.04 15.27 8.29
C GLN A 613 14.18 16.17 9.52
N TRP A 614 13.63 15.74 10.65
CA TRP A 614 13.70 16.45 11.91
C TRP A 614 14.43 15.62 12.97
N ARG A 615 15.19 16.32 13.80
CA ARG A 615 15.61 15.88 15.13
C ARG A 615 15.20 16.94 16.13
N TRP A 616 15.18 16.59 17.41
CA TRP A 616 14.62 17.45 18.45
C TRP A 616 15.60 17.63 19.58
N ALA A 617 16.16 18.83 19.69
CA ALA A 617 17.03 19.26 20.77
C ALA A 617 16.20 19.48 22.03
N ARG A 618 16.47 18.71 23.09
CA ARG A 618 15.76 18.76 24.37
C ARG A 618 16.53 19.63 25.37
N PHE A 619 15.79 20.52 26.03
CA PHE A 619 16.27 21.39 27.09
C PHE A 619 15.47 21.11 28.37
N ASP A 620 16.16 20.65 29.40
CA ASP A 620 15.55 20.24 30.67
C ASP A 620 15.57 21.41 31.66
N ASN A 621 14.38 21.80 32.15
CA ASN A 621 14.19 22.73 33.26
C ASN A 621 13.56 21.97 34.46
N ASP A 622 13.53 22.58 35.65
CA ASP A 622 13.09 21.91 36.89
C ASP A 622 11.74 21.18 36.79
N ASN A 623 10.80 21.69 35.98
CA ASN A 623 9.45 21.12 35.82
C ASN A 623 9.05 20.79 34.38
N THR A 624 9.81 21.20 33.36
CA THR A 624 9.42 21.04 31.94
C THR A 624 10.62 20.69 31.06
N ASN A 625 10.38 19.92 30.01
CA ASN A 625 11.37 19.59 28.98
C ASN A 625 10.91 20.20 27.66
N ILE A 626 11.64 21.20 27.19
CA ILE A 626 11.32 21.96 25.97
C ILE A 626 12.09 21.36 24.80
N TYR A 627 11.39 21.07 23.70
CA TYR A 627 11.98 20.59 22.47
C TYR A 627 12.03 21.67 21.39
N ARG A 628 13.18 21.78 20.73
CA ARG A 628 13.41 22.65 19.58
C ARG A 628 13.82 21.84 18.35
N PRO A 629 13.36 22.21 17.15
CA PRO A 629 13.67 21.45 15.95
C PRO A 629 15.12 21.64 15.50
N VAL A 630 15.72 20.55 15.05
CA VAL A 630 16.98 20.50 14.31
C VAL A 630 16.68 19.88 12.93
N PRO A 631 16.38 20.71 11.91
CA PRO A 631 16.22 20.26 10.53
C PRO A 631 17.47 19.57 10.01
N ARG A 632 17.28 18.60 9.13
CA ARG A 632 18.36 17.90 8.42
C ARG A 632 18.01 17.80 6.94
N ASP A 633 19.00 17.47 6.11
CA ASP A 633 18.79 17.10 4.69
C ASP A 633 18.11 18.19 3.86
N ARG A 634 18.71 19.38 3.84
CA ARG A 634 18.20 20.54 3.09
C ARG A 634 18.64 20.53 1.62
N ASP A 635 18.61 19.36 0.98
CA ASP A 635 19.08 19.15 -0.41
C ASP A 635 18.00 19.36 -1.49
N GLN A 636 16.77 19.71 -1.08
CA GLN A 636 15.61 19.96 -1.96
C GLN A 636 15.16 21.43 -2.02
N VAL A 637 16.06 22.37 -1.70
CA VAL A 637 15.81 23.82 -1.79
C VAL A 637 16.15 24.37 -3.18
N PHE A 638 15.62 25.55 -3.51
CA PHE A 638 15.86 26.23 -4.80
C PHE A 638 15.61 25.34 -6.01
N SER A 639 14.47 24.65 -6.06
CA SER A 639 14.14 23.70 -7.12
C SER A 639 13.69 24.35 -8.43
N ASN A 640 13.94 23.70 -9.57
CA ASN A 640 13.54 24.09 -10.92
C ASN A 640 12.93 22.89 -11.65
N TYR A 641 11.64 22.62 -11.38
CA TYR A 641 10.84 21.59 -12.04
C TYR A 641 10.07 22.13 -13.25
N ASP A 642 10.81 22.65 -14.23
CA ASP A 642 10.32 23.21 -15.49
C ASP A 642 10.10 22.14 -16.58
N GLY A 643 9.43 22.48 -17.68
CA GLY A 643 9.21 21.59 -18.82
C GLY A 643 7.74 21.27 -19.08
N PHE A 644 7.38 21.24 -20.37
CA PHE A 644 5.99 21.09 -20.81
C PHE A 644 5.31 19.83 -20.26
N LEU A 645 5.97 18.67 -20.32
CA LEU A 645 5.37 17.42 -19.87
C LEU A 645 5.29 17.34 -18.33
N LEU A 646 6.25 17.92 -17.61
CA LEU A 646 6.16 18.03 -16.15
C LEU A 646 4.98 18.93 -15.75
N ASP A 647 4.70 20.00 -16.48
CA ASP A 647 3.51 20.84 -16.25
C ASP A 647 2.21 20.06 -16.45
N VAL A 648 2.12 19.23 -17.50
CA VAL A 648 0.98 18.32 -17.72
C VAL A 648 0.87 17.30 -16.58
N ILE A 649 1.97 16.69 -16.15
CA ILE A 649 1.98 15.73 -15.04
C ILE A 649 1.51 16.39 -13.73
N LYS A 650 1.97 17.62 -13.43
CA LYS A 650 1.53 18.40 -12.26
C LYS A 650 0.04 18.73 -12.32
N PHE A 651 -0.49 18.94 -13.53
CA PHE A 651 -1.92 19.15 -13.73
C PHE A 651 -2.73 17.88 -13.44
N VAL A 652 -2.37 16.74 -14.04
CA VAL A 652 -3.14 15.48 -13.96
C VAL A 652 -2.90 14.67 -12.67
N VAL A 653 -1.71 14.73 -12.06
CA VAL A 653 -1.30 13.95 -10.89
C VAL A 653 -1.13 14.86 -9.66
N PRO A 654 -2.06 14.83 -8.67
CA PRO A 654 -2.04 15.73 -7.52
C PRO A 654 -0.74 15.68 -6.70
N LEU A 655 -0.17 14.48 -6.52
CA LEU A 655 1.05 14.29 -5.73
C LEU A 655 2.27 14.98 -6.35
N ALA A 656 2.25 15.25 -7.66
CA ALA A 656 3.34 15.94 -8.36
C ALA A 656 3.28 17.47 -8.19
N ARG A 657 2.15 18.03 -7.72
CA ARG A 657 1.97 19.50 -7.58
C ARG A 657 2.93 20.15 -6.59
N LYS A 658 3.61 19.39 -5.73
CA LYS A 658 4.66 19.91 -4.84
C LYS A 658 5.96 20.26 -5.57
N PHE A 659 6.19 19.70 -6.76
CA PHE A 659 7.38 19.96 -7.58
C PHE A 659 7.22 21.31 -8.29
N GLN A 660 7.62 22.38 -7.63
CA GLN A 660 7.48 23.76 -8.12
C GLN A 660 8.82 24.33 -8.59
N VAL A 661 8.76 25.27 -9.53
CA VAL A 661 9.91 26.12 -9.86
C VAL A 661 10.07 27.17 -8.75
N TYR A 662 11.31 27.42 -8.33
CA TYR A 662 11.68 28.45 -7.38
C TYR A 662 11.82 29.78 -8.12
N ASP A 663 11.10 30.77 -7.63
CA ASP A 663 10.95 32.10 -8.19
C ASP A 663 10.74 33.11 -7.05
N ASN A 664 10.65 34.40 -7.34
CA ASN A 664 10.44 35.43 -6.33
C ASN A 664 9.09 35.36 -5.58
N GLU A 665 8.07 34.66 -6.11
CA GLU A 665 6.74 34.57 -5.51
C GLU A 665 6.30 33.13 -5.21
N LEU A 666 6.17 32.77 -3.93
CA LEU A 666 5.59 31.48 -3.56
C LEU A 666 4.06 31.45 -3.78
N LYS A 667 3.60 31.20 -5.01
CA LYS A 667 2.15 31.20 -5.35
C LYS A 667 1.35 30.11 -4.60
N ASN A 668 1.88 28.90 -4.55
CA ASN A 668 1.17 27.70 -4.08
C ASN A 668 1.66 27.19 -2.72
N VAL A 669 1.46 27.97 -1.65
CA VAL A 669 1.91 27.63 -0.27
C VAL A 669 1.38 26.30 0.26
N ARG A 670 0.24 25.81 -0.25
CA ARG A 670 -0.33 24.51 0.15
C ARG A 670 0.50 23.34 -0.38
N TRP A 671 0.84 23.37 -1.67
CA TRP A 671 1.43 22.21 -2.35
C TRP A 671 2.89 22.01 -1.97
N ILE A 672 3.67 23.09 -1.86
CA ILE A 672 5.07 23.02 -1.40
C ILE A 672 5.17 22.41 0.01
N ASN A 673 4.20 22.70 0.88
CA ASN A 673 4.20 22.24 2.28
C ASN A 673 3.52 20.89 2.50
N GLN A 674 3.11 20.19 1.44
CA GLN A 674 2.35 18.94 1.56
C GLN A 674 3.06 17.88 2.43
N SER A 675 4.40 17.79 2.35
CA SER A 675 5.20 16.83 3.13
C SER A 675 5.32 17.17 4.61
N GLY A 676 5.32 18.46 4.97
CA GLY A 676 5.44 18.94 6.35
C GLY A 676 4.10 19.14 7.07
N LEU A 677 3.01 19.21 6.30
CA LEU A 677 1.66 19.47 6.81
C LEU A 677 1.19 18.55 7.96
N PRO A 678 1.43 17.21 7.94
CA PRO A 678 1.02 16.35 9.05
C PRO A 678 1.65 16.76 10.38
N LEU A 679 2.94 17.08 10.36
CA LEU A 679 3.69 17.45 11.56
C LEU A 679 3.35 18.87 12.01
N ASP A 680 3.17 19.81 11.06
CA ASP A 680 2.72 21.17 11.36
C ASP A 680 1.37 21.18 12.11
N ARG A 681 0.47 20.26 11.78
CA ARG A 681 -0.81 20.10 12.48
C ARG A 681 -0.69 19.43 13.85
N ALA A 682 0.22 18.47 13.99
CA ALA A 682 0.43 17.74 15.24
C ALA A 682 1.13 18.59 16.31
N LEU A 683 2.02 19.49 15.88
CA LEU A 683 2.91 20.23 16.77
C LEU A 683 2.45 21.66 17.08
N ILE A 684 1.76 22.34 16.15
CA ILE A 684 1.36 23.76 16.31
C ILE A 684 -0.06 23.83 16.88
N GLN A 685 -0.21 23.39 18.13
CA GLN A 685 -1.49 23.26 18.79
C GLN A 685 -1.94 24.54 19.50
N ASN A 686 -1.02 25.40 19.95
CA ASN A 686 -1.33 26.56 20.79
C ASN A 686 -1.13 27.91 20.09
N SER A 687 -0.30 27.99 19.04
CA SER A 687 0.06 29.26 18.40
C SER A 687 -1.01 29.81 17.46
N GLY A 688 -1.45 31.03 17.73
CA GLY A 688 -2.35 31.83 16.88
C GLY A 688 -1.65 32.53 15.72
N LYS A 689 -2.41 33.31 14.95
CA LYS A 689 -1.95 34.07 13.78
C LYS A 689 -0.82 35.05 14.14
N GLU A 690 -0.91 35.65 15.31
CA GLU A 690 -0.01 36.67 15.83
C GLU A 690 1.42 36.14 15.91
N ILE A 691 1.59 34.89 16.35
CA ILE A 691 2.91 34.24 16.42
C ILE A 691 3.49 34.00 15.03
N TRP A 692 2.68 33.62 14.05
CA TRP A 692 3.14 33.46 12.67
C TRP A 692 3.63 34.77 12.07
N GLU A 693 2.91 35.87 12.31
CA GLU A 693 3.31 37.20 11.86
C GLU A 693 4.55 37.71 12.62
N GLU A 694 4.64 37.48 13.94
CA GLU A 694 5.80 37.78 14.77
C GLU A 694 7.06 37.09 14.22
N GLN A 695 7.01 35.78 13.97
CA GLN A 695 8.17 35.04 13.46
C GLN A 695 8.50 35.39 12.01
N ALA A 696 7.52 35.71 11.17
CA ALA A 696 7.75 36.18 9.81
C ALA A 696 8.49 37.53 9.80
N LYS A 697 8.04 38.47 10.62
CA LYS A 697 8.68 39.77 10.81
C LYS A 697 10.10 39.62 11.35
N TYR A 698 10.30 38.75 12.35
CA TYR A 698 11.62 38.44 12.88
C TYR A 698 12.60 37.97 11.79
N ILE A 699 12.18 37.05 10.90
CA ILE A 699 13.03 36.59 9.78
C ILE A 699 13.37 37.76 8.86
N LYS A 700 12.38 38.57 8.49
CA LYS A 700 12.57 39.72 7.59
C LYS A 700 13.55 40.75 8.15
N GLU A 701 13.50 41.00 9.46
CA GLU A 701 14.36 41.99 10.14
C GLU A 701 15.79 41.48 10.37
N ASN A 702 15.99 40.17 10.55
CA ASN A 702 17.29 39.60 10.91
C ASN A 702 18.05 38.96 9.73
N LEU A 703 17.35 38.52 8.69
CA LEU A 703 17.99 37.99 7.47
C LEU A 703 18.35 39.12 6.51
N SER A 704 19.42 39.85 6.81
CA SER A 704 19.88 40.99 6.00
C SER A 704 20.39 40.58 4.62
N ASP A 705 20.43 41.52 3.67
CA ASP A 705 21.03 41.31 2.35
C ASP A 705 22.48 40.84 2.46
N VAL A 706 23.25 41.42 3.39
CA VAL A 706 24.64 41.02 3.68
C VAL A 706 24.71 39.56 4.14
N SER A 707 23.77 39.13 4.99
CA SER A 707 23.72 37.73 5.46
C SER A 707 23.46 36.77 4.29
N ILE A 708 22.56 37.16 3.37
CA ILE A 708 22.29 36.40 2.14
C ILE A 708 23.54 36.36 1.24
N GLU A 709 24.20 37.49 1.00
CA GLU A 709 25.42 37.52 0.17
C GLU A 709 26.54 36.64 0.76
N ASN A 710 26.77 36.74 2.07
CA ASN A 710 27.78 35.93 2.76
C ASN A 710 27.47 34.44 2.68
N ALA A 711 26.20 34.04 2.86
CA ALA A 711 25.79 32.64 2.77
C ALA A 711 26.09 32.00 1.42
N PHE A 712 25.91 32.73 0.32
CA PHE A 712 26.18 32.20 -1.03
C PHE A 712 27.67 32.20 -1.39
N SER A 713 28.54 32.81 -0.58
CA SER A 713 29.99 32.74 -0.76
C SER A 713 30.58 31.35 -0.48
N ASP A 714 29.84 30.52 0.27
CA ASP A 714 30.18 29.12 0.58
C ASP A 714 29.95 28.17 -0.62
N ILE A 715 29.26 28.63 -1.66
CA ILE A 715 29.09 27.87 -2.91
C ILE A 715 30.38 27.94 -3.74
N PRO A 716 30.81 26.83 -4.38
CA PRO A 716 32.02 26.79 -5.21
C PRO A 716 32.09 27.97 -6.20
N LYS A 717 33.28 28.57 -6.32
CA LYS A 717 33.49 29.79 -7.14
C LYS A 717 33.12 29.56 -8.60
N GLU A 718 33.33 28.35 -9.11
CA GLU A 718 33.00 27.92 -10.46
C GLU A 718 31.49 27.96 -10.76
N LEU A 719 30.64 28.07 -9.72
CA LEU A 719 29.18 28.10 -9.81
C LEU A 719 28.57 29.45 -9.37
N GLN A 720 29.38 30.45 -9.03
CA GLN A 720 28.92 31.80 -8.67
C GLN A 720 28.57 32.62 -9.92
N ASP A 721 27.57 32.16 -10.66
CA ASP A 721 27.13 32.71 -11.94
C ASP A 721 25.77 33.45 -11.85
N GLU A 722 25.19 33.78 -13.00
CA GLU A 722 23.89 34.45 -13.10
C GLU A 722 22.74 33.67 -12.44
N THR A 723 22.82 32.33 -12.37
CA THR A 723 21.81 31.51 -11.70
C THR A 723 21.80 31.76 -10.20
N ILE A 724 22.99 31.87 -9.58
CA ILE A 724 23.10 32.21 -8.16
C ILE A 724 22.63 33.65 -7.90
N GLN A 725 22.94 34.59 -8.80
CA GLN A 725 22.42 35.96 -8.67
C GLN A 725 20.89 35.99 -8.72
N LYS A 726 20.28 35.21 -9.63
CA LYS A 726 18.83 35.07 -9.71
C LYS A 726 18.25 34.47 -8.42
N ILE A 727 18.81 33.37 -7.91
CA ILE A 727 18.35 32.73 -6.66
C ILE A 727 18.42 33.71 -5.48
N LYS A 728 19.50 34.49 -5.35
CA LYS A 728 19.63 35.51 -4.30
C LYS A 728 18.57 36.60 -4.41
N ASN A 729 18.28 37.09 -5.61
CA ASN A 729 17.23 38.09 -5.83
C ASN A 729 15.85 37.52 -5.51
N ASP A 730 15.53 36.32 -6.01
CA ASP A 730 14.27 35.62 -5.71
C ASP A 730 14.11 35.38 -4.19
N LEU A 731 15.19 35.02 -3.49
CA LEU A 731 15.21 34.85 -2.03
C LEU A 731 14.95 36.17 -1.29
N LYS A 732 15.55 37.29 -1.71
CA LYS A 732 15.32 38.62 -1.13
C LYS A 732 13.85 39.04 -1.29
N ASP A 733 13.29 38.89 -2.50
CA ASP A 733 11.88 39.16 -2.78
C ASP A 733 10.93 38.29 -1.93
N ARG A 734 11.25 36.99 -1.79
CA ARG A 734 10.47 36.08 -0.90
C ARG A 734 10.58 36.46 0.57
N ARG A 735 11.76 36.87 1.05
CA ARG A 735 11.94 37.37 2.42
C ARG A 735 11.07 38.60 2.65
N ASP A 736 11.05 39.53 1.70
CA ASP A 736 10.31 40.78 1.83
C ASP A 736 8.78 40.56 1.84
N SER A 737 8.33 39.47 1.21
CA SER A 737 6.93 39.00 1.19
C SER A 737 6.58 37.91 2.21
N ILE A 738 7.49 37.53 3.12
CA ILE A 738 7.34 36.38 4.03
C ILE A 738 6.12 36.49 4.96
N GLU A 739 5.72 37.69 5.35
CA GLU A 739 4.50 37.93 6.13
C GLU A 739 3.23 37.49 5.37
N SER A 740 3.19 37.72 4.05
CA SER A 740 2.09 37.26 3.19
C SER A 740 2.08 35.73 3.05
N ILE A 741 3.26 35.12 2.94
CA ILE A 741 3.43 33.67 2.95
C ILE A 741 2.89 33.07 4.26
N ALA A 742 3.29 33.63 5.40
CA ALA A 742 2.84 33.23 6.73
C ALA A 742 1.32 33.33 6.88
N LYS A 743 0.71 34.46 6.48
CA LYS A 743 -0.75 34.66 6.51
C LYS A 743 -1.50 33.65 5.66
N ARG A 744 -1.05 33.38 4.42
CA ARG A 744 -1.69 32.42 3.51
C ARG A 744 -1.58 30.98 4.04
N TYR A 745 -0.43 30.61 4.59
CA TYR A 745 -0.24 29.28 5.15
C TYR A 745 -1.01 29.08 6.45
N TYR A 746 -0.98 30.04 7.37
CA TYR A 746 -1.80 30.03 8.58
C TYR A 746 -3.29 29.88 8.24
N LYS A 747 -3.80 30.66 7.28
CA LYS A 747 -5.20 30.55 6.80
C LYS A 747 -5.53 29.15 6.24
N TYR A 748 -4.55 28.43 5.70
CA TYR A 748 -4.74 27.05 5.26
C TYR A 748 -4.75 26.07 6.44
N LEU A 749 -3.79 26.21 7.37
CA LEU A 749 -3.71 25.39 8.57
C LEU A 749 -4.97 25.55 9.44
N SER A 750 -5.35 26.79 9.77
CA SER A 750 -6.43 27.11 10.71
C SER A 750 -7.83 26.67 10.26
N LYS A 751 -8.05 26.38 8.97
CA LYS A 751 -9.33 25.81 8.49
C LYS A 751 -9.72 24.54 9.23
N HIS A 752 -8.74 23.76 9.66
CA HIS A 752 -8.94 22.55 10.42
C HIS A 752 -7.89 22.47 11.54
N VAL A 753 -8.28 22.22 12.78
CA VAL A 753 -7.31 22.11 13.88
C VAL A 753 -7.48 20.76 14.56
N VAL A 754 -6.36 20.19 14.97
CA VAL A 754 -6.31 18.96 15.79
C VAL A 754 -5.67 19.35 17.12
N ILE A 755 -6.31 18.98 18.20
CA ILE A 755 -5.89 19.22 19.58
C ILE A 755 -5.87 17.86 20.28
N THR A 756 -4.82 17.58 21.04
CA THR A 756 -4.65 16.33 21.77
C THR A 756 -4.39 16.60 23.24
N GLY A 757 -4.92 15.75 24.12
CA GLY A 757 -4.44 15.62 25.49
C GLY A 757 -3.15 14.79 25.55
N THR A 758 -3.04 14.03 26.63
CA THR A 758 -1.97 13.08 26.96
C THR A 758 -2.57 11.69 27.19
N ASP A 759 -1.73 10.66 27.29
CA ASP A 759 -2.13 9.29 27.60
C ASP A 759 -2.35 9.13 29.13
N LYS A 760 -2.96 10.12 29.78
CA LYS A 760 -3.24 10.18 31.23
C LYS A 760 -4.51 11.04 31.46
N ASP A 761 -5.15 10.96 32.64
CA ASP A 761 -6.37 11.73 32.96
C ASP A 761 -6.30 13.25 32.67
N ASP A 762 -6.97 13.72 31.61
CA ASP A 762 -7.06 15.12 31.22
C ASP A 762 -8.48 15.70 31.34
N PHE A 763 -8.53 17.01 31.60
CA PHE A 763 -9.75 17.81 31.67
C PHE A 763 -9.79 18.81 30.53
N PHE A 764 -10.79 18.68 29.66
CA PHE A 764 -11.03 19.54 28.50
C PHE A 764 -12.18 20.50 28.77
N GLU A 765 -11.89 21.80 28.84
CA GLU A 765 -12.91 22.85 28.92
C GLU A 765 -13.07 23.54 27.56
N ILE A 766 -14.23 23.36 26.93
CA ILE A 766 -14.57 23.94 25.62
C ILE A 766 -15.65 25.00 25.81
N ASN A 767 -15.25 26.27 25.73
CA ASN A 767 -16.13 27.42 25.89
C ASN A 767 -16.56 27.98 24.52
N ARG A 768 -17.86 28.00 24.25
CA ARG A 768 -18.44 28.37 22.94
C ARG A 768 -19.19 29.68 23.00
N GLU A 769 -18.61 30.70 22.39
CA GLU A 769 -19.18 32.03 22.18
C GLU A 769 -19.71 32.14 20.73
N ASP A 770 -20.30 33.28 20.33
CA ASP A 770 -21.00 33.41 19.04
C ASP A 770 -20.14 33.12 17.80
N ASN A 771 -18.91 33.67 17.76
CA ASN A 771 -17.97 33.50 16.65
C ASN A 771 -16.61 32.97 17.10
N LYS A 772 -16.52 32.54 18.37
CA LYS A 772 -15.27 32.19 19.04
C LYS A 772 -15.45 30.89 19.82
N THR A 773 -14.44 30.04 19.83
CA THR A 773 -14.38 28.83 20.66
C THR A 773 -13.03 28.78 21.34
N THR A 774 -13.03 28.67 22.67
CA THR A 774 -11.81 28.52 23.46
C THR A 774 -11.72 27.09 23.95
N VAL A 775 -10.61 26.41 23.71
CA VAL A 775 -10.31 25.06 24.21
C VAL A 775 -9.17 25.17 25.22
N LYS A 776 -9.40 24.71 26.44
CA LYS A 776 -8.39 24.58 27.49
C LYS A 776 -8.20 23.12 27.85
N ILE A 777 -6.97 22.72 28.14
CA ILE A 777 -6.62 21.37 28.57
C ILE A 777 -5.80 21.46 29.85
N ALA A 778 -6.20 20.70 30.85
CA ALA A 778 -5.58 20.63 32.16
C ALA A 778 -5.43 19.18 32.62
N ARG A 779 -4.46 18.92 33.49
CA ARG A 779 -4.30 17.59 34.12
C ARG A 779 -5.31 17.38 35.23
N ILE A 780 -5.82 16.17 35.35
CA ILE A 780 -6.47 15.70 36.58
C ILE A 780 -5.42 14.96 37.40
N LYS A 781 -5.22 15.37 38.66
CA LYS A 781 -4.32 14.70 39.60
C LYS A 781 -4.98 14.63 40.97
N LYS A 782 -5.14 13.41 41.52
CA LYS A 782 -5.82 13.17 42.81
C LYS A 782 -7.24 13.78 42.84
N ASN A 783 -7.99 13.63 41.74
CA ASN A 783 -9.34 14.20 41.54
C ASN A 783 -9.43 15.74 41.58
N GLU A 784 -8.30 16.44 41.44
CA GLU A 784 -8.26 17.90 41.32
C GLU A 784 -7.78 18.31 39.92
N ILE A 785 -8.50 19.24 39.29
CA ILE A 785 -8.11 19.88 38.03
C ILE A 785 -6.95 20.84 38.32
N LYS A 786 -5.85 20.69 37.59
CA LYS A 786 -4.66 21.55 37.70
C LYS A 786 -4.71 22.73 36.73
N GLU A 787 -3.71 23.60 36.79
CA GLU A 787 -3.59 24.70 35.83
C GLU A 787 -3.50 24.18 34.39
N PRO A 788 -4.16 24.85 33.41
CA PRO A 788 -4.17 24.39 32.04
C PRO A 788 -2.79 24.58 31.39
N TYR A 789 -2.28 23.50 30.79
CA TYR A 789 -1.03 23.54 30.02
C TYR A 789 -1.26 23.90 28.54
N SER A 790 -2.52 23.87 28.09
CA SER A 790 -2.93 24.32 26.76
C SER A 790 -4.17 25.23 26.87
N ASN A 791 -4.16 26.33 26.11
CA ASN A 791 -5.27 27.27 26.03
C ASN A 791 -5.24 27.97 24.66
N ARG A 792 -6.22 27.67 23.79
CA ARG A 792 -6.31 28.28 22.46
C ARG A 792 -7.71 28.74 22.12
N THR A 793 -7.77 29.92 21.53
CA THR A 793 -8.96 30.53 20.96
C THR A 793 -9.00 30.34 19.44
N PHE A 794 -10.17 29.97 18.92
CA PHE A 794 -10.44 29.81 17.49
C PHE A 794 -11.62 30.67 17.06
N TYR A 795 -11.56 31.22 15.84
CA TYR A 795 -12.62 32.04 15.26
C TYR A 795 -13.33 31.31 14.12
N SER A 796 -14.67 31.38 14.05
CA SER A 796 -15.51 30.67 13.07
C SER A 796 -15.32 31.16 11.62
N SER A 797 -14.85 32.40 11.46
CA SER A 797 -14.44 32.98 10.17
C SER A 797 -13.28 32.19 9.56
N GLU A 798 -12.32 31.77 10.37
CA GLU A 798 -11.08 31.09 9.95
C GLU A 798 -11.19 29.56 10.06
N THR A 799 -11.66 29.06 11.21
CA THR A 799 -11.68 27.63 11.55
C THR A 799 -13.03 27.01 11.23
N LYS A 800 -13.02 25.91 10.47
CA LYS A 800 -14.25 25.19 10.07
C LYS A 800 -14.49 23.95 10.90
N GLU A 801 -13.44 23.27 11.36
CA GLU A 801 -13.57 22.04 12.14
C GLU A 801 -12.39 21.83 13.11
N ILE A 802 -12.70 21.52 14.38
CA ILE A 802 -11.71 21.15 15.41
C ILE A 802 -11.91 19.68 15.77
N TRP A 803 -10.83 18.90 15.81
CA TRP A 803 -10.81 17.56 16.39
C TRP A 803 -10.07 17.62 17.73
N VAL A 804 -10.73 17.17 18.80
CA VAL A 804 -10.19 17.11 20.16
C VAL A 804 -10.07 15.63 20.51
N TYR A 805 -8.86 15.16 20.77
CA TYR A 805 -8.58 13.79 21.19
C TYR A 805 -8.20 13.76 22.67
N GLY A 806 -8.91 12.95 23.46
CA GLY A 806 -8.54 12.59 24.83
C GLY A 806 -7.26 11.77 24.88
N LEU A 807 -7.24 10.71 24.06
CA LEU A 807 -6.19 9.70 23.88
C LEU A 807 -6.41 8.44 24.73
N ASP A 808 -5.70 8.26 25.83
CA ASP A 808 -5.79 7.11 26.73
C ASP A 808 -6.08 7.61 28.17
N ASP A 809 -6.46 6.72 29.10
CA ASP A 809 -6.92 7.03 30.48
C ASP A 809 -8.30 7.74 30.57
N ASP A 810 -8.73 8.10 31.78
CA ASP A 810 -10.11 8.54 32.05
C ASP A 810 -10.23 10.07 31.88
N ASP A 811 -10.65 10.53 30.71
CA ASP A 811 -10.74 11.97 30.39
C ASP A 811 -12.11 12.58 30.71
N GLN A 812 -12.13 13.89 30.95
CA GLN A 812 -13.35 14.65 31.20
C GLN A 812 -13.54 15.78 30.19
N PHE A 813 -14.66 15.79 29.48
CA PHE A 813 -15.01 16.80 28.49
C PHE A 813 -16.18 17.66 28.97
N VAL A 814 -15.90 18.93 29.21
CA VAL A 814 -16.91 19.93 29.61
C VAL A 814 -17.09 20.97 28.51
N VAL A 815 -18.29 21.03 27.94
CA VAL A 815 -18.63 22.00 26.89
C VAL A 815 -19.69 22.99 27.40
N LYS A 816 -19.34 24.27 27.41
CA LYS A 816 -20.18 25.37 27.90
C LYS A 816 -20.46 26.41 26.81
N GLY A 817 -21.51 27.21 27.01
CA GLY A 817 -21.81 28.40 26.20
C GLY A 817 -22.86 28.19 25.10
N LYS A 818 -23.49 29.29 24.65
CA LYS A 818 -24.68 29.30 23.77
C LYS A 818 -24.46 30.00 22.43
N GLY A 819 -23.23 30.01 21.90
CA GLY A 819 -22.89 30.67 20.65
C GLY A 819 -23.82 30.33 19.46
N THR A 820 -24.22 31.36 18.70
CA THR A 820 -25.15 31.26 17.57
C THR A 820 -24.52 30.65 16.30
N ASN A 821 -23.25 30.95 16.01
CA ASN A 821 -22.50 30.45 14.85
C ASN A 821 -21.25 29.64 15.24
N PRO A 822 -21.40 28.50 15.92
CA PRO A 822 -20.25 27.84 16.52
C PRO A 822 -19.48 26.98 15.50
N ILE A 823 -18.20 26.75 15.79
CA ILE A 823 -17.30 25.87 15.02
C ILE A 823 -17.76 24.42 15.20
N LYS A 824 -17.62 23.60 14.16
CA LYS A 824 -17.87 22.15 14.25
C LYS A 824 -16.76 21.49 15.05
N ILE A 825 -17.12 20.70 16.06
CA ILE A 825 -16.15 20.03 16.94
C ILE A 825 -16.40 18.52 16.88
N ARG A 826 -15.32 17.75 16.78
CA ARG A 826 -15.33 16.33 17.08
C ARG A 826 -14.55 16.09 18.36
N ILE A 827 -15.19 15.44 19.31
CA ILE A 827 -14.55 14.94 20.52
C ILE A 827 -14.33 13.45 20.32
N ILE A 828 -13.12 12.97 20.58
CA ILE A 828 -12.74 11.57 20.51
C ILE A 828 -12.22 11.23 21.90
N GLY A 829 -12.90 10.33 22.62
CA GLY A 829 -12.56 9.94 23.99
C GLY A 829 -11.25 9.17 24.04
N GLY A 830 -11.32 7.84 23.97
CA GLY A 830 -10.12 7.03 24.03
C GLY A 830 -10.40 5.55 24.17
N GLN A 831 -9.51 4.81 24.83
CA GLN A 831 -9.72 3.39 25.14
C GLN A 831 -10.41 3.13 26.49
N ASN A 832 -10.52 4.15 27.34
CA ASN A 832 -10.90 4.03 28.75
C ASN A 832 -12.24 4.75 29.03
N ASN A 833 -12.57 5.05 30.29
CA ASN A 833 -13.87 5.60 30.62
C ASN A 833 -13.87 7.13 30.59
N ASP A 834 -14.44 7.69 29.54
CA ASP A 834 -14.55 9.15 29.39
C ASP A 834 -15.86 9.71 29.95
N VAL A 835 -15.79 10.91 30.53
CA VAL A 835 -16.92 11.63 31.11
C VAL A 835 -17.30 12.82 30.24
N TYR A 836 -18.58 12.90 29.85
CA TYR A 836 -19.09 13.93 28.95
C TYR A 836 -20.16 14.81 29.61
N HIS A 837 -19.84 16.10 29.77
CA HIS A 837 -20.77 17.14 30.22
C HIS A 837 -20.93 18.23 29.16
N ILE A 838 -21.91 18.06 28.26
CA ILE A 838 -22.15 18.98 27.15
C ILE A 838 -23.43 19.79 27.41
N GLU A 839 -23.30 21.10 27.61
CA GLU A 839 -24.47 21.99 27.77
C GLU A 839 -25.15 22.28 26.42
N ASN A 840 -24.36 22.52 25.37
CA ASN A 840 -24.83 22.85 24.01
C ASN A 840 -24.01 22.11 22.94
N GLY A 841 -24.63 21.07 22.40
CA GLY A 841 -24.07 20.14 21.44
C GLY A 841 -24.24 20.53 19.96
N LYS A 842 -24.75 21.72 19.64
CA LYS A 842 -24.91 22.17 18.24
C LYS A 842 -23.61 22.00 17.47
N LYS A 843 -23.58 21.25 16.36
CA LYS A 843 -22.36 20.92 15.58
C LYS A 843 -21.24 20.20 16.38
N ILE A 844 -21.57 19.49 17.45
CA ILE A 844 -20.63 18.62 18.18
C ILE A 844 -20.95 17.17 17.85
N LYS A 845 -19.91 16.41 17.53
CA LYS A 845 -19.99 14.94 17.42
C LYS A 845 -18.99 14.31 18.37
N VAL A 846 -19.44 13.38 19.19
CA VAL A 846 -18.59 12.62 20.12
C VAL A 846 -18.38 11.22 19.54
N TYR A 847 -17.13 10.77 19.48
CA TYR A 847 -16.73 9.44 19.03
C TYR A 847 -16.07 8.72 20.19
N ASP A 848 -16.50 7.48 20.43
CA ASP A 848 -15.89 6.62 21.45
C ASP A 848 -16.14 5.14 21.14
N HIS A 849 -15.50 4.25 21.90
CA HIS A 849 -15.64 2.81 21.80
C HIS A 849 -17.02 2.33 22.24
N LYS A 850 -17.66 1.49 21.42
CA LYS A 850 -18.93 0.85 21.78
C LYS A 850 -18.77 -0.22 22.86
N SER A 851 -17.63 -0.89 22.90
CA SER A 851 -17.34 -1.98 23.84
C SER A 851 -16.66 -1.55 25.14
N LYS A 852 -16.49 -0.25 25.38
CA LYS A 852 -15.84 0.31 26.57
C LYS A 852 -16.83 1.14 27.39
N PRO A 853 -16.62 1.29 28.71
CA PRO A 853 -17.46 2.16 29.54
C PRO A 853 -17.38 3.62 29.07
N ASN A 854 -18.49 4.34 29.16
CA ASN A 854 -18.64 5.74 28.74
C ASN A 854 -19.65 6.43 29.68
N THR A 855 -19.25 7.50 30.35
CA THR A 855 -20.13 8.24 31.27
C THR A 855 -20.67 9.49 30.61
N ILE A 856 -21.98 9.54 30.35
CA ILE A 856 -22.64 10.72 29.79
C ILE A 856 -23.46 11.41 30.88
N GLU A 857 -22.92 12.47 31.47
CA GLU A 857 -23.66 13.29 32.44
C GLU A 857 -24.71 14.17 31.73
N LYS A 858 -24.34 14.76 30.59
CA LYS A 858 -25.22 15.65 29.83
C LYS A 858 -24.87 15.65 28.34
N LYS A 859 -25.88 15.46 27.48
CA LYS A 859 -25.70 15.43 26.01
C LYS A 859 -25.80 16.79 25.34
N GLY A 860 -26.65 17.69 25.85
CA GLY A 860 -26.87 19.02 25.27
C GLY A 860 -27.28 19.04 23.78
N GLY A 861 -27.76 17.93 23.22
CA GLY A 861 -28.07 17.79 21.79
C GLY A 861 -26.88 17.45 20.87
N ALA A 862 -25.74 17.00 21.43
CA ALA A 862 -24.61 16.51 20.63
C ALA A 862 -24.89 15.12 20.04
N ASP A 863 -24.29 14.82 18.89
CA ASP A 863 -24.35 13.50 18.26
C ASP A 863 -23.30 12.56 18.88
N PHE A 864 -23.71 11.59 19.70
CA PHE A 864 -22.83 10.53 20.22
C PHE A 864 -22.77 9.35 19.25
N ILE A 865 -21.56 8.96 18.85
CA ILE A 865 -21.29 7.89 17.87
C ILE A 865 -20.35 6.88 18.52
N PHE A 866 -20.94 5.92 19.23
CA PHE A 866 -20.19 4.80 19.80
C PHE A 866 -19.96 3.70 18.77
N SER A 867 -18.71 3.40 18.46
CA SER A 867 -18.32 2.48 17.40
C SER A 867 -17.03 1.74 17.74
N ASN A 868 -16.91 0.48 17.30
CA ASN A 868 -15.67 -0.29 17.39
C ASN A 868 -14.84 -0.22 16.10
N ILE A 869 -15.19 0.65 15.16
CA ILE A 869 -14.37 0.90 13.98
C ILE A 869 -13.05 1.52 14.45
N TYR A 870 -11.97 0.75 14.31
CA TYR A 870 -10.67 1.06 14.92
C TYR A 870 -10.17 2.46 14.55
N SER A 871 -10.32 2.85 13.29
CA SER A 871 -9.85 4.14 12.78
C SER A 871 -10.61 5.36 13.30
N TYR A 872 -11.75 5.19 13.97
CA TYR A 872 -12.55 6.31 14.50
C TYR A 872 -12.04 6.80 15.85
N ASN A 873 -11.53 5.89 16.67
CA ASN A 873 -11.13 6.16 18.04
C ASN A 873 -9.61 6.19 18.21
N MET A 874 -8.86 5.98 17.14
CA MET A 874 -7.39 6.01 17.16
C MET A 874 -6.86 7.34 16.63
N TYR A 875 -5.90 7.92 17.37
CA TYR A 875 -5.15 9.09 16.95
C TYR A 875 -3.98 8.71 16.02
N ASP A 876 -4.03 9.22 14.79
CA ASP A 876 -2.95 9.17 13.82
C ASP A 876 -2.64 10.60 13.38
N TYR A 877 -1.43 11.08 13.63
CA TYR A 877 -1.04 12.46 13.26
C TYR A 877 -1.03 12.69 11.73
N ASN A 878 -1.02 11.61 10.92
CA ASN A 878 -1.17 11.70 9.46
C ASN A 878 -2.63 11.83 9.01
N LYS A 879 -3.59 11.76 9.93
CA LYS A 879 -5.02 11.91 9.65
C LYS A 879 -5.41 13.39 9.74
N TYR A 880 -5.72 13.98 8.60
CA TYR A 880 -6.21 15.36 8.49
C TYR A 880 -7.19 15.52 7.31
N ILE A 881 -7.90 16.64 7.28
CA ILE A 881 -8.79 16.97 6.17
C ILE A 881 -7.98 17.43 4.95
N ASP A 882 -8.07 16.70 3.85
CA ASP A 882 -7.42 17.02 2.58
C ASP A 882 -8.36 16.84 1.38
N LYS A 883 -8.09 17.59 0.31
CA LYS A 883 -8.96 17.65 -0.89
C LYS A 883 -8.13 17.61 -2.16
N THR A 884 -8.20 16.52 -2.91
CA THR A 884 -7.42 16.32 -4.14
C THR A 884 -8.33 16.14 -5.35
N ASN A 885 -7.88 16.57 -6.52
CA ASN A 885 -8.60 16.47 -7.79
C ASN A 885 -7.64 15.90 -8.84
N ALA A 886 -8.01 14.82 -9.53
CA ALA A 886 -7.20 14.15 -10.53
C ALA A 886 -8.00 13.92 -11.83
N LEU A 887 -7.35 14.11 -12.99
CA LEU A 887 -7.97 14.08 -14.31
C LEU A 887 -7.38 12.98 -15.20
N ALA A 888 -8.24 12.08 -15.72
CA ALA A 888 -7.86 10.94 -16.57
C ALA A 888 -8.50 11.05 -17.96
N PRO A 889 -7.73 11.31 -19.03
CA PRO A 889 -8.18 11.12 -20.39
C PRO A 889 -8.13 9.64 -20.80
N PHE A 890 -9.06 9.24 -21.67
CA PHE A 890 -9.10 7.96 -22.36
C PHE A 890 -9.54 8.20 -23.81
N ILE A 891 -8.93 7.50 -24.76
CA ILE A 891 -9.27 7.55 -26.18
C ILE A 891 -9.57 6.12 -26.62
N GLY A 892 -10.70 5.93 -27.30
CA GLY A 892 -11.15 4.64 -27.81
C GLY A 892 -11.58 4.69 -29.27
N PHE A 893 -11.65 3.53 -29.90
CA PHE A 893 -12.26 3.34 -31.20
C PHE A 893 -12.97 1.99 -31.27
N ASN A 894 -14.19 1.99 -31.80
CA ASN A 894 -14.87 0.80 -32.33
C ASN A 894 -15.73 1.20 -33.55
N PRO A 895 -16.16 0.27 -34.41
CA PRO A 895 -16.86 0.63 -35.64
C PRO A 895 -18.26 1.23 -35.45
N ASP A 896 -18.91 0.99 -34.30
CA ASP A 896 -20.23 1.53 -34.01
C ASP A 896 -20.15 2.99 -33.51
N ASP A 897 -19.21 3.29 -32.62
CA ASP A 897 -19.03 4.62 -32.01
C ASP A 897 -18.00 5.51 -32.74
N GLY A 898 -17.20 4.92 -33.62
CA GLY A 898 -16.01 5.54 -34.22
C GLY A 898 -14.96 5.89 -33.17
N LEU A 899 -14.21 6.97 -33.41
CA LEU A 899 -13.31 7.54 -32.41
C LEU A 899 -14.16 8.08 -31.25
N ASN A 900 -13.71 7.85 -30.01
CA ASN A 900 -14.31 8.45 -28.83
C ASN A 900 -13.24 9.01 -27.89
N ILE A 901 -13.58 10.10 -27.21
CA ILE A 901 -12.74 10.73 -26.18
C ILE A 901 -13.54 10.77 -24.88
N ASN A 902 -12.91 10.29 -23.82
CA ASN A 902 -13.46 10.20 -22.47
C ASN A 902 -12.56 10.99 -21.51
N ILE A 903 -13.15 11.83 -20.65
CA ILE A 903 -12.44 12.52 -19.57
C ILE A 903 -13.10 12.15 -18.25
N THR A 904 -12.29 11.68 -17.30
CA THR A 904 -12.71 11.39 -15.93
C THR A 904 -12.08 12.37 -14.95
N ASP A 905 -12.89 13.14 -14.21
CA ASP A 905 -12.44 13.95 -13.07
C ASP A 905 -12.80 13.26 -11.74
N VAL A 906 -11.79 13.06 -10.88
CA VAL A 906 -11.93 12.43 -9.58
C VAL A 906 -11.57 13.41 -8.47
N TYR A 907 -12.58 13.92 -7.77
CA TYR A 907 -12.41 14.74 -6.57
C TYR A 907 -12.53 13.89 -5.31
N THR A 908 -11.42 13.73 -4.58
CA THR A 908 -11.34 12.93 -3.35
C THR A 908 -11.18 13.83 -2.13
N ILE A 909 -12.03 13.63 -1.13
CA ILE A 909 -11.95 14.28 0.17
C ILE A 909 -11.49 13.25 1.20
N LYS A 910 -10.30 13.44 1.77
CA LYS A 910 -9.89 12.75 3.00
C LYS A 910 -10.41 13.56 4.18
N GLY A 911 -11.08 12.92 5.13
CA GLY A 911 -11.71 13.58 6.28
C GLY A 911 -11.56 12.75 7.56
N PHE A 912 -12.46 12.92 8.52
CA PHE A 912 -12.38 12.13 9.77
C PHE A 912 -12.60 10.62 9.56
N LYS A 913 -13.44 10.25 8.59
CA LYS A 913 -13.60 8.87 8.12
C LYS A 913 -12.71 8.73 6.89
N ASN A 914 -11.47 8.24 7.00
CA ASN A 914 -10.47 8.26 5.92
C ASN A 914 -9.96 6.87 5.50
N ASP A 915 -10.77 5.83 5.69
CA ASP A 915 -10.39 4.47 5.29
C ASP A 915 -11.27 4.00 4.11
N PRO A 916 -10.89 4.28 2.83
CA PRO A 916 -9.68 4.99 2.38
C PRO A 916 -9.86 6.52 2.14
N TYR A 917 -11.08 7.03 2.16
CA TYR A 917 -11.42 8.45 2.03
C TYR A 917 -12.77 8.75 2.72
N HIS A 918 -13.12 10.03 2.86
CA HIS A 918 -14.40 10.46 3.43
C HIS A 918 -15.49 10.53 2.38
N SER A 919 -15.18 11.17 1.26
CA SER A 919 -16.02 11.12 0.06
C SER A 919 -15.16 11.13 -1.20
N LYS A 920 -15.72 10.57 -2.28
CA LYS A 920 -15.15 10.61 -3.61
C LYS A 920 -16.24 10.96 -4.59
N HIS A 921 -15.95 11.91 -5.47
CA HIS A 921 -16.83 12.38 -6.52
C HIS A 921 -16.14 12.10 -7.85
N LYS A 922 -16.76 11.28 -8.69
CA LYS A 922 -16.27 10.94 -10.02
C LYS A 922 -17.21 11.54 -11.05
N PHE A 923 -16.69 12.40 -11.91
CA PHE A 923 -17.38 12.90 -13.09
C PHE A 923 -16.74 12.28 -14.33
N THR A 924 -17.54 11.71 -15.22
CA THR A 924 -17.06 11.17 -16.50
C THR A 924 -17.83 11.85 -17.61
N ALA A 925 -17.14 12.28 -18.66
CA ALA A 925 -17.76 12.81 -19.87
C ALA A 925 -17.14 12.13 -21.08
N ALA A 926 -17.98 11.66 -22.00
CA ALA A 926 -17.60 10.98 -23.23
C ALA A 926 -18.20 11.68 -24.45
N TYR A 927 -17.45 11.74 -25.55
CA TYR A 927 -17.94 12.18 -26.85
C TYR A 927 -17.64 11.12 -27.91
N TYR A 928 -18.65 10.77 -28.70
CA TYR A 928 -18.61 9.73 -29.72
C TYR A 928 -18.72 10.36 -31.11
N PHE A 929 -17.63 10.33 -31.89
CA PHE A 929 -17.55 11.09 -33.13
C PHE A 929 -18.42 10.53 -34.26
N GLN A 930 -18.74 9.23 -34.25
CA GLN A 930 -19.54 8.62 -35.31
C GLN A 930 -21.03 8.93 -35.20
N THR A 931 -21.52 9.19 -33.99
CA THR A 931 -22.93 9.47 -33.71
C THR A 931 -23.18 10.94 -33.37
N GLU A 932 -22.10 11.71 -33.15
CA GLU A 932 -22.13 13.08 -32.61
C GLU A 932 -22.85 13.16 -31.25
N GLY A 933 -22.90 12.03 -30.54
CA GLY A 933 -23.49 11.91 -29.21
C GLY A 933 -22.47 12.13 -28.11
N TYR A 934 -22.96 12.50 -26.93
CA TYR A 934 -22.17 12.55 -25.71
C TYR A 934 -22.95 12.01 -24.51
N ASP A 935 -22.21 11.54 -23.51
CA ASP A 935 -22.75 11.23 -22.20
C ASP A 935 -21.94 11.87 -21.08
N VAL A 936 -22.63 12.17 -19.99
CA VAL A 936 -22.05 12.68 -18.75
C VAL A 936 -22.59 11.84 -17.61
N SER A 937 -21.70 11.35 -16.75
CA SER A 937 -22.05 10.62 -15.55
C SER A 937 -21.37 11.17 -14.32
N TYR A 938 -22.06 11.07 -13.19
CA TYR A 938 -21.59 11.42 -11.87
C TYR A 938 -21.76 10.24 -10.92
N THR A 939 -20.76 9.99 -10.07
CA THR A 939 -20.88 9.09 -8.92
C THR A 939 -20.26 9.75 -7.69
N GLY A 940 -21.08 9.97 -6.67
CA GLY A 940 -20.66 10.38 -5.34
C GLY A 940 -20.68 9.19 -4.38
N GLU A 941 -19.54 8.84 -3.79
CA GLU A 941 -19.44 7.84 -2.74
C GLU A 941 -19.06 8.52 -1.41
N PHE A 942 -19.87 8.31 -0.38
CA PHE A 942 -19.67 8.82 0.98
C PHE A 942 -19.41 7.64 1.92
N VAL A 943 -18.16 7.46 2.31
CA VAL A 943 -17.69 6.25 3.00
C VAL A 943 -18.19 6.21 4.44
N LYS A 944 -18.74 5.06 4.84
CA LYS A 944 -19.27 4.81 6.18
C LYS A 944 -20.23 5.93 6.63
N ALA A 945 -21.02 6.49 5.71
CA ALA A 945 -21.97 7.57 5.99
C ALA A 945 -23.12 7.09 6.89
N LEU A 946 -23.52 5.83 6.74
CA LEU A 946 -24.60 5.16 7.48
C LEU A 946 -24.03 3.96 8.27
N GLY A 947 -23.37 4.24 9.39
CA GLY A 947 -22.65 3.22 10.16
C GLY A 947 -21.53 2.57 9.35
N ASN A 948 -21.61 1.27 9.10
CA ASN A 948 -20.63 0.52 8.28
C ASN A 948 -20.95 0.52 6.78
N TRP A 949 -21.98 1.25 6.35
CA TRP A 949 -22.39 1.37 4.95
C TRP A 949 -21.97 2.71 4.35
N ASN A 950 -21.52 2.65 3.11
CA ASN A 950 -21.31 3.81 2.26
C ASN A 950 -22.66 4.25 1.71
N PHE A 951 -22.83 5.56 1.53
CA PHE A 951 -23.96 6.12 0.80
C PHE A 951 -23.49 6.54 -0.59
N LEU A 952 -24.31 6.29 -1.60
CA LEU A 952 -24.01 6.51 -3.00
C LEU A 952 -25.06 7.40 -3.63
N VAL A 953 -24.60 8.27 -4.52
CA VAL A 953 -25.45 9.06 -5.41
C VAL A 953 -24.88 8.90 -6.81
N ASP A 954 -25.71 8.51 -7.76
CA ASP A 954 -25.33 8.41 -9.17
C ASP A 954 -26.26 9.22 -10.05
N GLY A 955 -25.72 9.70 -11.17
CA GLY A 955 -26.47 10.43 -12.17
C GLY A 955 -25.89 10.18 -13.54
N VAL A 956 -26.76 10.05 -14.54
CA VAL A 956 -26.38 9.85 -15.95
C VAL A 956 -27.23 10.79 -16.80
N TYR A 957 -26.60 11.36 -17.83
CA TYR A 957 -27.26 12.13 -18.86
C TYR A 957 -26.63 11.78 -20.22
N THR A 958 -27.45 11.55 -21.23
CA THR A 958 -27.02 11.40 -22.62
C THR A 958 -27.67 12.47 -23.48
N SER A 959 -26.95 12.93 -24.50
CA SER A 959 -27.52 13.75 -25.57
C SER A 959 -28.54 12.95 -26.39
N GLU A 960 -29.44 13.63 -27.10
CA GLU A 960 -30.39 13.00 -28.03
C GLU A 960 -29.69 12.25 -29.19
N ASN A 961 -28.45 12.61 -29.52
CA ASN A 961 -27.63 11.92 -30.52
C ASN A 961 -26.90 10.67 -29.99
N PHE A 962 -26.95 10.40 -28.68
CA PHE A 962 -26.41 9.16 -28.14
C PHE A 962 -27.18 7.99 -28.74
N ALA A 963 -26.48 6.98 -29.24
CA ALA A 963 -27.10 5.89 -29.98
C ALA A 963 -26.68 4.53 -29.41
N GLN A 964 -27.62 3.60 -29.44
CA GLN A 964 -27.42 2.18 -29.23
C GLN A 964 -27.92 1.44 -30.47
N ASN A 965 -27.44 0.22 -30.74
CA ASN A 965 -27.96 -0.53 -31.86
C ASN A 965 -29.17 -1.40 -31.47
N PHE A 966 -30.03 -1.65 -32.45
CA PHE A 966 -31.14 -2.61 -32.34
C PHE A 966 -31.39 -3.27 -33.71
N PHE A 967 -31.33 -4.60 -33.74
CA PHE A 967 -31.52 -5.43 -34.94
C PHE A 967 -32.85 -6.20 -34.93
N GLY A 968 -33.74 -5.88 -33.97
CA GLY A 968 -34.93 -6.67 -33.67
C GLY A 968 -34.73 -7.62 -32.48
N PHE A 969 -35.83 -8.24 -32.03
CA PHE A 969 -35.79 -9.29 -31.02
C PHE A 969 -35.52 -10.66 -31.65
N GLY A 970 -34.73 -11.49 -30.96
CA GLY A 970 -34.46 -12.87 -31.34
C GLY A 970 -32.99 -13.15 -31.64
N ASN A 971 -32.68 -14.44 -31.73
CA ASN A 971 -31.35 -14.98 -31.95
C ASN A 971 -30.96 -15.03 -33.43
N GLU A 972 -31.93 -15.06 -34.35
CA GLU A 972 -31.69 -15.18 -35.80
C GLU A 972 -32.01 -13.89 -36.59
N THR A 973 -31.91 -12.73 -35.92
CA THR A 973 -32.11 -11.43 -36.57
C THR A 973 -31.10 -11.19 -37.69
N SER A 974 -31.57 -10.65 -38.83
CA SER A 974 -30.73 -10.38 -40.00
C SER A 974 -29.94 -9.08 -39.87
N ASN A 975 -28.70 -9.07 -40.36
CA ASN A 975 -27.90 -7.85 -40.49
C ASN A 975 -27.91 -7.36 -41.96
N PHE A 976 -28.49 -6.17 -42.19
CA PHE A 976 -28.62 -5.58 -43.53
C PHE A 976 -27.59 -4.47 -43.84
N ASP A 977 -26.51 -4.36 -43.07
CA ASP A 977 -25.54 -3.26 -43.20
C ASP A 977 -24.96 -3.10 -44.62
N ASN A 978 -24.73 -4.21 -45.33
CA ASN A 978 -24.22 -4.18 -46.72
C ASN A 978 -25.21 -3.54 -47.71
N LYS A 979 -26.50 -3.47 -47.39
CA LYS A 979 -27.57 -2.94 -48.26
C LYS A 979 -28.09 -1.59 -47.78
N LEU A 980 -28.25 -1.41 -46.46
CA LEU A 980 -28.92 -0.27 -45.84
C LEU A 980 -27.98 0.64 -45.03
N GLY A 981 -26.70 0.25 -44.89
CA GLY A 981 -25.73 0.98 -44.10
C GLY A 981 -25.84 0.74 -42.60
N PHE A 982 -24.79 1.13 -41.86
CA PHE A 982 -24.67 0.91 -40.41
C PHE A 982 -25.78 1.59 -39.61
N ASP A 983 -26.19 2.77 -40.07
CA ASP A 983 -27.12 3.64 -39.38
C ASP A 983 -28.53 3.07 -39.31
N TYR A 984 -28.91 2.17 -40.23
CA TYR A 984 -30.25 1.57 -40.24
C TYR A 984 -30.63 0.92 -38.90
N ASN A 985 -29.66 0.31 -38.22
CA ASN A 985 -29.84 -0.34 -36.93
C ASN A 985 -29.54 0.57 -35.72
N ARG A 986 -29.12 1.83 -35.93
CA ARG A 986 -28.81 2.77 -34.83
C ARG A 986 -30.09 3.43 -34.33
N VAL A 987 -30.31 3.34 -33.02
CA VAL A 987 -31.41 3.98 -32.32
C VAL A 987 -30.88 5.06 -31.40
N LYS A 988 -31.22 6.30 -31.72
CA LYS A 988 -30.90 7.48 -30.94
C LYS A 988 -31.77 7.54 -29.69
N THR A 989 -31.17 7.72 -28.52
CA THR A 989 -31.86 7.76 -27.23
C THR A 989 -31.35 8.85 -26.31
N GLY A 990 -32.26 9.67 -25.80
CA GLY A 990 -32.01 10.65 -24.75
C GLY A 990 -32.33 10.07 -23.37
N ILE A 991 -31.30 9.80 -22.57
CA ILE A 991 -31.42 9.15 -21.26
C ILE A 991 -31.02 10.13 -20.18
N TRP A 992 -31.81 10.22 -19.12
CA TRP A 992 -31.34 10.75 -17.85
C TRP A 992 -31.70 9.80 -16.72
N SER A 993 -30.85 9.72 -15.71
CA SER A 993 -31.10 8.90 -14.53
C SER A 993 -30.52 9.55 -13.28
N ILE A 994 -31.19 9.34 -12.16
CA ILE A 994 -30.69 9.65 -10.83
C ILE A 994 -30.85 8.41 -9.93
N GLY A 995 -29.79 8.04 -9.24
CA GLY A 995 -29.76 6.91 -8.33
C GLY A 995 -29.29 7.28 -6.93
N LEU A 996 -29.89 6.62 -5.94
CA LEU A 996 -29.50 6.66 -4.54
C LEU A 996 -29.23 5.23 -4.07
N GLY A 997 -28.05 5.02 -3.50
CA GLY A 997 -27.61 3.68 -3.13
C GLY A 997 -26.90 3.61 -1.79
N ILE A 998 -26.76 2.39 -1.31
CA ILE A 998 -25.91 2.05 -0.17
C ILE A 998 -25.01 0.88 -0.54
N SER A 999 -23.74 0.93 -0.13
CA SER A 999 -22.83 -0.19 -0.35
C SER A 999 -22.03 -0.55 0.89
N LYS A 1000 -21.65 -1.82 0.98
CA LYS A 1000 -20.76 -2.34 2.02
C LYS A 1000 -19.64 -3.12 1.36
N LYS A 1001 -18.44 -2.57 1.48
CA LYS A 1001 -17.20 -3.23 1.06
C LYS A 1001 -16.66 -4.07 2.21
N SER A 1002 -16.53 -5.36 1.97
CA SER A 1002 -15.83 -6.28 2.84
C SER A 1002 -14.33 -6.12 2.66
N ARG A 1003 -13.60 -6.43 3.74
CA ARG A 1003 -12.16 -6.48 3.75
C ARG A 1003 -11.58 -7.47 2.72
N TYR A 1004 -12.30 -8.53 2.36
CA TYR A 1004 -11.77 -9.59 1.49
C TYR A 1004 -12.06 -9.40 -0.01
N GLY A 1005 -12.41 -8.18 -0.45
CA GLY A 1005 -12.64 -7.89 -1.88
C GLY A 1005 -14.08 -8.10 -2.35
N SER A 1006 -15.02 -8.39 -1.44
CA SER A 1006 -16.45 -8.41 -1.77
C SER A 1006 -17.09 -7.04 -1.55
N GLU A 1007 -18.02 -6.65 -2.40
CA GLU A 1007 -18.85 -5.47 -2.31
C GLU A 1007 -20.31 -5.89 -2.47
N PHE A 1008 -21.16 -5.42 -1.57
CA PHE A 1008 -22.61 -5.57 -1.69
C PHE A 1008 -23.24 -4.19 -1.79
N LEU A 1009 -24.01 -3.97 -2.84
CA LEU A 1009 -24.62 -2.70 -3.24
C LEU A 1009 -26.13 -2.89 -3.33
N ILE A 1010 -26.90 -1.94 -2.80
CA ILE A 1010 -28.33 -1.78 -3.08
C ILE A 1010 -28.50 -0.38 -3.68
N ASN A 1011 -29.14 -0.27 -4.84
CA ASN A 1011 -29.38 1.01 -5.51
C ASN A 1011 -30.86 1.15 -5.87
N ALA A 1012 -31.43 2.33 -5.66
CA ALA A 1012 -32.73 2.70 -6.17
C ALA A 1012 -32.53 3.83 -7.18
N ALA A 1013 -33.05 3.69 -8.39
CA ALA A 1013 -32.87 4.66 -9.47
C ALA A 1013 -34.21 5.05 -10.11
N TYR A 1014 -34.25 6.27 -10.60
CA TYR A 1014 -35.30 6.81 -11.46
C TYR A 1014 -34.65 7.18 -12.79
N GLU A 1015 -35.22 6.73 -13.90
CA GLU A 1015 -34.69 6.95 -15.25
C GLU A 1015 -35.79 7.41 -16.19
N GLY A 1016 -35.46 8.33 -17.10
CA GLY A 1016 -36.30 8.72 -18.23
C GLY A 1016 -35.58 8.37 -19.52
N VAL A 1017 -36.21 7.56 -20.37
CA VAL A 1017 -35.65 7.14 -21.67
C VAL A 1017 -36.58 7.62 -22.78
N GLU A 1018 -36.01 8.36 -23.72
CA GLU A 1018 -36.71 8.86 -24.90
C GLU A 1018 -36.05 8.28 -26.15
N VAL A 1019 -36.85 7.72 -27.05
CA VAL A 1019 -36.40 7.19 -28.33
C VAL A 1019 -36.67 8.25 -29.39
N GLN A 1020 -35.67 8.63 -30.16
CA GLN A 1020 -35.81 9.69 -31.16
C GLN A 1020 -36.42 9.13 -32.46
N ASP A 1021 -37.47 9.80 -32.97
CA ASP A 1021 -38.10 9.48 -34.26
C ASP A 1021 -37.15 9.85 -35.42
N THR A 1022 -36.30 8.90 -35.79
CA THR A 1022 -35.32 9.05 -36.86
C THR A 1022 -35.75 8.26 -38.08
N LYS A 1023 -35.96 8.94 -39.20
CA LYS A 1023 -36.34 8.33 -40.49
C LYS A 1023 -35.27 7.35 -41.00
N ASP A 1024 -35.69 6.41 -41.84
CA ASP A 1024 -34.83 5.42 -42.49
C ASP A 1024 -34.06 4.54 -41.49
N ARG A 1025 -34.74 4.15 -40.41
CA ARG A 1025 -34.24 3.23 -39.38
C ARG A 1025 -35.11 2.00 -39.28
N LEU A 1026 -34.58 0.94 -38.68
CA LEU A 1026 -35.36 -0.25 -38.34
C LEU A 1026 -36.60 0.14 -37.51
N ILE A 1027 -36.42 1.03 -36.53
CA ILE A 1027 -37.47 1.60 -35.67
C ILE A 1027 -38.44 2.56 -36.36
N THR A 1028 -38.32 2.81 -37.66
CA THR A 1028 -39.27 3.62 -38.44
C THR A 1028 -39.69 2.92 -39.74
N SER A 1029 -39.35 1.63 -39.89
CA SER A 1029 -39.55 0.84 -41.12
C SER A 1029 -40.93 0.18 -41.26
N GLY A 1030 -41.80 0.29 -40.24
CA GLY A 1030 -43.16 -0.26 -40.28
C GLY A 1030 -43.25 -1.78 -40.07
N LEU A 1031 -42.20 -2.42 -39.52
CA LEU A 1031 -42.23 -3.83 -39.10
C LEU A 1031 -43.09 -4.03 -37.85
N SER A 1032 -43.73 -5.19 -37.71
CA SER A 1032 -44.78 -5.52 -36.73
C SER A 1032 -44.44 -5.37 -35.23
N PHE A 1033 -43.17 -5.12 -34.88
CA PHE A 1033 -42.69 -4.86 -33.50
C PHE A 1033 -42.40 -3.38 -33.23
N VAL A 1034 -42.49 -2.53 -34.26
CA VAL A 1034 -42.31 -1.08 -34.19
C VAL A 1034 -43.65 -0.46 -34.55
N THR A 1035 -44.24 0.19 -33.56
CA THR A 1035 -45.67 0.44 -33.50
C THR A 1035 -46.11 1.57 -34.44
N THR A 1036 -47.37 1.48 -34.87
CA THR A 1036 -48.21 2.60 -35.33
C THR A 1036 -48.66 3.49 -34.15
N ASP A 1037 -47.96 3.44 -33.02
CA ASP A 1037 -48.32 4.06 -31.74
C ASP A 1037 -47.40 5.27 -31.51
N SER A 1038 -47.99 6.47 -31.46
CA SER A 1038 -47.27 7.73 -31.25
C SER A 1038 -46.48 7.75 -29.94
N ASP A 1039 -46.92 6.98 -28.95
CA ASP A 1039 -46.40 6.99 -27.59
C ASP A 1039 -45.05 6.24 -27.48
N PHE A 1040 -44.61 5.56 -28.55
CA PHE A 1040 -43.33 4.86 -28.62
C PHE A 1040 -42.12 5.80 -28.51
N PHE A 1041 -42.21 6.99 -29.12
CA PHE A 1041 -41.15 7.99 -29.13
C PHE A 1041 -41.22 8.95 -27.94
N GLU A 1042 -42.33 8.94 -27.18
CA GLU A 1042 -42.43 9.73 -25.96
C GLU A 1042 -41.46 9.23 -24.88
N ARG A 1043 -41.07 10.15 -23.99
CA ARG A 1043 -40.15 9.84 -22.91
C ARG A 1043 -40.88 8.99 -21.86
N LYS A 1044 -40.45 7.73 -21.73
CA LYS A 1044 -40.95 6.80 -20.74
C LYS A 1044 -40.13 6.89 -19.45
N PHE A 1045 -40.79 6.86 -18.31
CA PHE A 1045 -40.16 6.92 -17.00
C PHE A 1045 -40.20 5.58 -16.28
N PHE A 1046 -39.08 5.20 -15.68
CA PHE A 1046 -38.95 3.94 -14.96
C PHE A 1046 -38.35 4.16 -13.56
N SER A 1047 -38.75 3.29 -12.65
CA SER A 1047 -38.09 3.12 -11.35
C SER A 1047 -37.44 1.73 -11.29
N ASN A 1048 -36.23 1.67 -10.74
CA ASN A 1048 -35.44 0.45 -10.62
C ASN A 1048 -34.96 0.28 -9.17
N ILE A 1049 -35.09 -0.93 -8.62
CA ILE A 1049 -34.41 -1.33 -7.40
C ILE A 1049 -33.48 -2.48 -7.75
N GLU A 1050 -32.19 -2.30 -7.47
CA GLU A 1050 -31.13 -3.24 -7.81
C GLU A 1050 -30.33 -3.64 -6.58
N MET A 1051 -29.95 -4.92 -6.51
CA MET A 1051 -28.93 -5.45 -5.62
C MET A 1051 -27.77 -6.00 -6.46
N THR A 1052 -26.54 -5.62 -6.12
CA THR A 1052 -25.32 -6.11 -6.76
C THR A 1052 -24.38 -6.70 -5.71
N TYR A 1053 -24.00 -7.97 -5.87
CA TYR A 1053 -22.88 -8.58 -5.17
C TYR A 1053 -21.69 -8.71 -6.13
N LYS A 1054 -20.55 -8.12 -5.79
CA LYS A 1054 -19.30 -8.20 -6.55
C LYS A 1054 -18.21 -8.78 -5.67
N PHE A 1055 -17.42 -9.72 -6.18
CA PHE A 1055 -16.20 -10.22 -5.57
C PHE A 1055 -15.07 -10.15 -6.59
N GLU A 1056 -13.95 -9.53 -6.23
CA GLU A 1056 -12.77 -9.49 -7.09
C GLU A 1056 -11.48 -9.79 -6.31
N SER A 1057 -10.60 -10.56 -6.94
CA SER A 1057 -9.28 -10.89 -6.41
C SER A 1057 -8.32 -11.17 -7.56
N TYR A 1058 -7.20 -10.46 -7.58
CA TYR A 1058 -6.18 -10.57 -8.63
C TYR A 1058 -4.79 -10.51 -8.03
N ASP A 1059 -3.84 -11.24 -8.63
CA ASP A 1059 -2.42 -11.13 -8.26
C ASP A 1059 -1.76 -9.83 -8.79
N ASN A 1060 -2.19 -9.37 -9.96
CA ASN A 1060 -1.94 -8.03 -10.51
C ASN A 1060 -3.24 -7.55 -11.20
N VAL A 1061 -3.63 -6.29 -10.98
CA VAL A 1061 -4.92 -5.75 -11.48
C VAL A 1061 -4.92 -5.49 -12.99
N ILE A 1062 -3.79 -5.08 -13.57
CA ILE A 1062 -3.68 -4.65 -14.98
C ILE A 1062 -3.25 -5.79 -15.90
N ASN A 1063 -2.39 -6.68 -15.43
CA ASN A 1063 -2.06 -7.93 -16.12
C ASN A 1063 -2.19 -9.15 -15.17
N PRO A 1064 -3.42 -9.58 -14.83
CA PRO A 1064 -3.63 -10.72 -13.94
C PRO A 1064 -3.09 -12.02 -14.56
N THR A 1065 -2.32 -12.78 -13.78
CA THR A 1065 -1.91 -14.15 -14.14
C THR A 1065 -2.68 -15.19 -13.33
N ARG A 1066 -3.28 -14.76 -12.22
CA ARG A 1066 -4.23 -15.48 -11.38
C ARG A 1066 -5.26 -14.53 -10.83
N GLY A 1067 -6.52 -14.95 -10.80
CA GLY A 1067 -7.57 -14.14 -10.21
C GLY A 1067 -8.97 -14.59 -10.58
N MET A 1068 -9.94 -13.96 -9.94
CA MET A 1068 -11.37 -14.23 -10.10
C MET A 1068 -12.18 -12.92 -10.04
N LEU A 1069 -13.18 -12.81 -10.90
CA LEU A 1069 -14.29 -11.87 -10.77
C LEU A 1069 -15.57 -12.67 -10.65
N PHE A 1070 -16.39 -12.37 -9.66
CA PHE A 1070 -17.77 -12.81 -9.63
C PHE A 1070 -18.66 -11.58 -9.43
N LYS A 1071 -19.61 -11.34 -10.32
CA LYS A 1071 -20.62 -10.29 -10.18
C LYS A 1071 -21.99 -10.94 -10.34
N LEU A 1072 -22.89 -10.66 -9.41
CA LEU A 1072 -24.30 -11.02 -9.48
C LEU A 1072 -25.09 -9.75 -9.28
N GLN A 1073 -25.78 -9.32 -10.32
CA GLN A 1073 -26.67 -8.17 -10.32
C GLN A 1073 -28.10 -8.69 -10.47
N SER A 1074 -29.01 -8.23 -9.62
CA SER A 1074 -30.42 -8.64 -9.66
C SER A 1074 -31.31 -7.51 -9.21
N GLY A 1075 -32.45 -7.33 -9.85
CA GLY A 1075 -33.35 -6.23 -9.49
C GLY A 1075 -34.72 -6.38 -10.12
N ALA A 1076 -35.51 -5.33 -9.95
CA ALA A 1076 -36.80 -5.17 -10.60
C ALA A 1076 -36.93 -3.75 -11.13
N ARG A 1077 -37.46 -3.63 -12.34
CA ARG A 1077 -37.75 -2.35 -12.98
C ARG A 1077 -39.24 -2.27 -13.32
N THR A 1078 -39.83 -1.11 -13.08
CA THR A 1078 -41.23 -0.80 -13.41
C THR A 1078 -41.28 0.47 -14.25
N ASN A 1079 -42.15 0.50 -15.24
CA ASN A 1079 -42.61 1.77 -15.79
C ASN A 1079 -43.53 2.45 -14.75
N ILE A 1080 -43.39 3.76 -14.52
CA ILE A 1080 -44.16 4.48 -13.49
C ILE A 1080 -45.53 4.97 -13.98
N GLU A 1081 -45.71 5.07 -15.30
CA GLU A 1081 -46.98 5.42 -15.93
C GLU A 1081 -47.83 4.16 -16.17
N ASP A 1082 -47.17 3.01 -16.37
CA ASP A 1082 -47.78 1.71 -16.58
C ASP A 1082 -47.11 0.63 -15.71
N ILE A 1083 -47.61 0.44 -14.49
CA ILE A 1083 -47.01 -0.45 -13.49
C ILE A 1083 -47.13 -1.93 -13.90
N GLU A 1084 -48.05 -2.28 -14.79
CA GLU A 1084 -48.14 -3.64 -15.35
C GLU A 1084 -46.89 -3.99 -16.18
N LYS A 1085 -46.16 -2.97 -16.67
CA LYS A 1085 -44.83 -3.11 -17.27
C LYS A 1085 -43.72 -3.17 -16.21
N THR A 1086 -43.85 -4.16 -15.32
CA THR A 1086 -42.83 -4.54 -14.34
C THR A 1086 -42.17 -5.85 -14.75
N TYR A 1087 -40.84 -5.92 -14.65
CA TYR A 1087 -40.09 -7.16 -14.83
C TYR A 1087 -38.91 -7.24 -13.84
N GLY A 1088 -38.54 -8.46 -13.47
CA GLY A 1088 -37.33 -8.74 -12.69
C GLY A 1088 -36.14 -9.04 -13.60
N TYR A 1089 -34.91 -8.95 -13.10
CA TYR A 1089 -33.74 -9.39 -13.87
C TYR A 1089 -32.64 -9.99 -12.99
N ILE A 1090 -31.84 -10.88 -13.56
CA ILE A 1090 -30.68 -11.53 -12.93
C ILE A 1090 -29.54 -11.62 -13.95
N TYR A 1091 -28.43 -10.94 -13.67
CA TYR A 1091 -27.24 -10.81 -14.52
C TYR A 1091 -25.98 -11.32 -13.80
N PRO A 1092 -25.64 -12.61 -13.89
CA PRO A 1092 -24.40 -13.15 -13.35
C PRO A 1092 -23.22 -13.01 -14.35
N ARG A 1093 -22.03 -12.77 -13.80
CA ARG A 1093 -20.75 -12.82 -14.51
C ARG A 1093 -19.69 -13.50 -13.67
N LEU A 1094 -18.95 -14.43 -14.27
CA LEU A 1094 -17.84 -15.14 -13.63
C LEU A 1094 -16.62 -15.13 -14.55
N SER A 1095 -15.49 -14.66 -14.03
CA SER A 1095 -14.22 -14.61 -14.74
C SER A 1095 -13.13 -15.31 -13.95
N PHE A 1096 -12.24 -16.04 -14.63
CA PHE A 1096 -11.03 -16.61 -14.04
C PHE A 1096 -9.80 -16.30 -14.89
N TYR A 1097 -8.67 -16.09 -14.22
CA TYR A 1097 -7.34 -16.07 -14.82
C TYR A 1097 -6.55 -17.27 -14.32
N ASN A 1098 -6.09 -18.13 -15.23
CA ASN A 1098 -5.37 -19.35 -14.90
C ASN A 1098 -4.03 -19.40 -15.62
N SER A 1099 -2.95 -19.19 -14.87
CA SER A 1099 -1.61 -19.44 -15.39
C SER A 1099 -1.41 -20.92 -15.76
N ILE A 1100 -1.14 -21.18 -17.04
CA ILE A 1100 -0.89 -22.53 -17.59
C ILE A 1100 0.58 -22.92 -17.41
N THR A 1101 1.48 -21.95 -17.57
CA THR A 1101 2.94 -22.18 -17.53
C THR A 1101 3.53 -21.86 -16.16
N LYS A 1102 4.57 -22.61 -15.75
CA LYS A 1102 5.26 -22.36 -14.46
C LYS A 1102 5.81 -20.92 -14.34
N ASN A 1103 6.22 -20.30 -15.46
CA ASN A 1103 6.74 -18.93 -15.49
C ASN A 1103 5.64 -17.85 -15.48
N ARG A 1104 4.36 -18.24 -15.52
CA ARG A 1104 3.16 -17.39 -15.55
C ARG A 1104 3.00 -16.48 -16.77
N LYS A 1105 3.72 -16.72 -17.86
CA LYS A 1105 3.58 -15.92 -19.09
C LYS A 1105 2.38 -16.30 -19.93
N LEU A 1106 2.04 -17.58 -19.95
CA LEU A 1106 0.87 -18.10 -20.65
C LEU A 1106 -0.29 -18.25 -19.66
N VAL A 1107 -1.38 -17.52 -19.90
CA VAL A 1107 -2.54 -17.41 -19.02
C VAL A 1107 -3.81 -17.67 -19.84
N LEU A 1108 -4.67 -18.55 -19.33
CA LEU A 1108 -6.02 -18.75 -19.84
C LEU A 1108 -6.97 -17.87 -19.04
N LYS A 1109 -7.57 -16.86 -19.69
CA LYS A 1109 -8.70 -16.10 -19.14
C LYS A 1109 -9.99 -16.71 -19.66
N THR A 1110 -10.94 -16.96 -18.77
CA THR A 1110 -12.28 -17.45 -19.14
C THR A 1110 -13.33 -16.55 -18.53
N ASP A 1111 -14.33 -16.15 -19.32
CA ASP A 1111 -15.49 -15.38 -18.88
C ASP A 1111 -16.78 -16.16 -19.19
N VAL A 1112 -17.72 -16.11 -18.25
CA VAL A 1112 -19.12 -16.52 -18.42
C VAL A 1112 -19.98 -15.31 -18.09
N ILE A 1113 -20.83 -14.91 -19.03
CA ILE A 1113 -21.76 -13.78 -18.88
C ILE A 1113 -23.15 -14.33 -19.18
N ALA A 1114 -24.11 -14.10 -18.30
CA ALA A 1114 -25.49 -14.40 -18.59
C ALA A 1114 -26.39 -13.24 -18.20
N GLY A 1115 -27.58 -13.20 -18.79
CA GLY A 1115 -28.64 -12.33 -18.32
C GLY A 1115 -30.01 -12.96 -18.52
N ILE A 1116 -30.92 -12.68 -17.59
CA ILE A 1116 -32.26 -13.25 -17.58
C ILE A 1116 -33.20 -12.13 -17.14
N ASN A 1117 -34.12 -11.72 -18.01
CA ASN A 1117 -35.29 -10.94 -17.65
C ASN A 1117 -36.43 -11.90 -17.26
N LEU A 1118 -37.08 -11.63 -16.14
CA LEU A 1118 -38.20 -12.37 -15.60
C LEU A 1118 -39.49 -11.65 -15.97
N GLY A 1119 -40.24 -12.22 -16.91
CA GLY A 1119 -41.40 -11.58 -17.55
C GLY A 1119 -41.07 -11.02 -18.94
N ASN A 1120 -42.10 -10.57 -19.64
CA ASN A 1120 -42.04 -10.16 -21.06
C ASN A 1120 -42.28 -8.66 -21.28
N ASN A 1121 -42.48 -7.89 -20.21
CA ASN A 1121 -42.90 -6.49 -20.28
C ASN A 1121 -41.72 -5.52 -20.22
N PHE A 1122 -40.59 -5.86 -20.86
CA PHE A 1122 -39.41 -5.00 -20.97
C PHE A 1122 -39.35 -4.35 -22.36
N GLU A 1123 -38.80 -3.13 -22.42
CA GLU A 1123 -38.61 -2.41 -23.68
C GLU A 1123 -37.36 -2.91 -24.43
N PHE A 1124 -37.23 -2.67 -25.74
CA PHE A 1124 -36.08 -3.20 -26.52
C PHE A 1124 -34.72 -2.73 -25.98
N TYR A 1125 -34.62 -1.49 -25.49
CA TYR A 1125 -33.41 -0.95 -24.88
C TYR A 1125 -33.09 -1.57 -23.51
N GLN A 1126 -34.04 -2.31 -22.93
CA GLN A 1126 -33.93 -3.04 -21.66
C GLN A 1126 -33.76 -4.57 -21.85
N GLY A 1127 -33.87 -5.07 -23.08
CA GLY A 1127 -33.64 -6.48 -23.39
C GLY A 1127 -32.20 -6.91 -23.07
N VAL A 1128 -32.00 -8.22 -22.88
CA VAL A 1128 -30.67 -8.79 -22.67
C VAL A 1128 -29.95 -8.86 -24.01
N LYS A 1129 -28.76 -8.24 -24.11
CA LYS A 1129 -28.06 -8.03 -25.37
C LYS A 1129 -26.72 -8.77 -25.43
N LEU A 1130 -26.37 -9.33 -26.59
CA LEU A 1130 -25.04 -9.85 -26.93
C LEU A 1130 -24.48 -9.15 -28.17
N GLY A 1131 -23.14 -9.04 -28.24
CA GLY A 1131 -22.40 -8.35 -29.29
C GLY A 1131 -21.38 -7.37 -28.71
N GLY A 1132 -20.22 -7.26 -29.34
CA GLY A 1132 -19.16 -6.32 -28.95
C GLY A 1132 -18.65 -6.51 -27.51
N LEU A 1133 -18.83 -5.51 -26.66
CA LEU A 1133 -18.34 -5.51 -25.27
C LEU A 1133 -19.10 -6.48 -24.34
N ASN A 1134 -20.31 -6.93 -24.73
CA ASN A 1134 -21.16 -7.84 -23.95
C ASN A 1134 -20.94 -9.33 -24.28
N GLY A 1135 -19.81 -9.66 -24.90
CA GLY A 1135 -19.52 -10.99 -25.46
C GLY A 1135 -19.76 -11.02 -26.96
N LEU A 1136 -19.31 -12.08 -27.64
CA LEU A 1136 -19.35 -12.18 -29.11
C LEU A 1136 -18.63 -10.98 -29.78
N ARG A 1137 -17.36 -10.77 -29.44
CA ARG A 1137 -16.58 -9.57 -29.81
C ARG A 1137 -16.42 -9.36 -31.31
N GLY A 1138 -16.68 -10.35 -32.16
CA GLY A 1138 -16.69 -10.20 -33.63
C GLY A 1138 -17.96 -9.54 -34.18
N TYR A 1139 -19.03 -9.44 -33.41
CA TYR A 1139 -20.31 -8.87 -33.84
C TYR A 1139 -20.44 -7.39 -33.43
N ARG A 1140 -21.39 -6.67 -34.05
CA ARG A 1140 -21.74 -5.28 -33.69
C ARG A 1140 -22.17 -5.14 -32.23
N GLU A 1141 -22.02 -3.96 -31.64
CA GLU A 1141 -22.60 -3.70 -30.31
C GLU A 1141 -24.11 -3.97 -30.37
N GLU A 1142 -24.67 -4.58 -29.31
CA GLU A 1142 -26.10 -4.94 -29.21
C GLU A 1142 -26.68 -5.78 -30.37
N ARG A 1143 -25.84 -6.60 -31.04
CA ARG A 1143 -26.24 -7.35 -32.24
C ARG A 1143 -27.46 -8.26 -32.06
N PHE A 1144 -27.58 -8.92 -30.91
CA PHE A 1144 -28.68 -9.84 -30.61
C PHE A 1144 -29.38 -9.40 -29.33
N THR A 1145 -30.71 -9.31 -29.34
CA THR A 1145 -31.52 -8.88 -28.19
C THR A 1145 -32.57 -9.93 -27.87
N GLY A 1146 -32.63 -10.38 -26.62
CA GLY A 1146 -33.62 -11.36 -26.16
C GLY A 1146 -34.06 -11.13 -24.71
N GLN A 1147 -34.89 -12.04 -24.20
CA GLN A 1147 -35.29 -12.07 -22.80
C GLN A 1147 -34.19 -12.67 -21.92
N SER A 1148 -33.43 -13.64 -22.43
CA SER A 1148 -32.25 -14.16 -21.75
C SER A 1148 -31.09 -14.36 -22.70
N ALA A 1149 -29.88 -14.40 -22.16
CA ALA A 1149 -28.65 -14.62 -22.92
C ALA A 1149 -27.59 -15.32 -22.10
N LEU A 1150 -26.68 -16.00 -22.78
CA LEU A 1150 -25.53 -16.69 -22.20
C LEU A 1150 -24.39 -16.63 -23.20
N ALA A 1151 -23.24 -16.16 -22.75
CA ALA A 1151 -22.01 -16.09 -23.52
C ALA A 1151 -20.83 -16.63 -22.72
N PHE A 1152 -19.95 -17.32 -23.42
CA PHE A 1152 -18.67 -17.83 -22.94
C PHE A 1152 -17.56 -17.24 -23.78
N SER A 1153 -16.49 -16.78 -23.12
CA SER A 1153 -15.29 -16.31 -23.79
C SER A 1153 -14.06 -16.97 -23.18
N ALA A 1154 -13.10 -17.32 -24.02
CA ALA A 1154 -11.80 -17.84 -23.59
C ALA A 1154 -10.68 -17.10 -24.32
N ASP A 1155 -9.79 -16.44 -23.59
CA ASP A 1155 -8.59 -15.79 -24.11
C ASP A 1155 -7.33 -16.54 -23.66
N LEU A 1156 -6.54 -17.03 -24.62
CA LEU A 1156 -5.19 -17.49 -24.37
C LEU A 1156 -4.23 -16.29 -24.51
N ARG A 1157 -3.69 -15.83 -23.39
CA ARG A 1157 -2.86 -14.62 -23.30
C ARG A 1157 -1.40 -15.02 -23.10
N TYR A 1158 -0.50 -14.39 -23.85
CA TYR A 1158 0.94 -14.50 -23.67
C TYR A 1158 1.54 -13.14 -23.36
N SER A 1159 2.12 -13.01 -22.16
CA SER A 1159 2.90 -11.82 -21.77
C SER A 1159 4.36 -12.00 -22.17
N PHE A 1160 4.87 -11.08 -22.99
CA PHE A 1160 6.30 -11.03 -23.27
C PHE A 1160 7.08 -10.56 -22.05
N ASN A 1161 8.40 -10.74 -22.11
CA ASN A 1161 9.27 -10.06 -21.17
C ASN A 1161 9.07 -8.55 -21.32
N THR A 1162 9.08 -7.85 -20.20
CA THR A 1162 9.21 -6.40 -20.20
C THR A 1162 10.50 -6.05 -20.93
N PHE A 1163 10.41 -5.18 -21.92
CA PHE A 1163 11.58 -4.65 -22.61
C PHE A 1163 11.72 -3.18 -22.27
N LYS A 1164 12.99 -2.78 -22.22
CA LYS A 1164 13.40 -1.43 -21.90
C LYS A 1164 13.04 -0.54 -23.08
N THR A 1165 12.16 0.42 -22.88
CA THR A 1165 11.94 1.51 -23.85
C THR A 1165 12.52 2.80 -23.31
N GLY A 1166 12.49 3.83 -24.13
CA GLY A 1166 12.96 5.12 -23.68
C GLY A 1166 12.14 5.71 -22.52
N LEU A 1167 10.81 5.65 -22.61
CA LEU A 1167 9.97 6.39 -21.67
C LEU A 1167 9.60 5.61 -20.42
N LEU A 1168 9.18 4.36 -20.57
CA LEU A 1168 8.97 3.36 -19.52
C LEU A 1168 9.03 1.84 -19.80
N PRO A 1169 9.32 0.94 -18.84
CA PRO A 1169 9.32 -0.48 -19.12
C PRO A 1169 7.94 -0.88 -19.62
N LEU A 1170 7.89 -1.26 -20.90
CA LEU A 1170 6.64 -1.67 -21.53
C LEU A 1170 6.59 -3.18 -21.45
N GLN A 1171 5.46 -3.68 -20.98
CA GLN A 1171 5.10 -5.06 -21.19
C GLN A 1171 4.12 -5.12 -22.35
N LEU A 1172 4.56 -5.76 -23.44
CA LEU A 1172 3.65 -6.18 -24.49
C LEU A 1172 3.09 -7.55 -24.15
N GLY A 1173 1.87 -7.78 -24.58
CA GLY A 1173 1.34 -9.12 -24.70
C GLY A 1173 0.46 -9.26 -25.91
N VAL A 1174 0.24 -10.51 -26.27
CA VAL A 1174 -0.71 -10.91 -27.31
C VAL A 1174 -1.76 -11.80 -26.68
N PHE A 1175 -2.92 -11.86 -27.31
CA PHE A 1175 -3.95 -12.82 -26.95
C PHE A 1175 -4.66 -13.33 -28.19
N GLY A 1176 -5.07 -14.59 -28.15
CA GLY A 1176 -6.06 -15.18 -29.06
C GLY A 1176 -7.30 -15.53 -28.27
N GLY A 1177 -8.48 -15.19 -28.79
CA GLY A 1177 -9.76 -15.33 -28.12
C GLY A 1177 -10.77 -16.09 -28.97
N TYR A 1178 -11.65 -16.83 -28.30
CA TYR A 1178 -12.84 -17.45 -28.88
C TYR A 1178 -14.04 -17.15 -28.00
N ASP A 1179 -15.13 -16.70 -28.62
CA ASP A 1179 -16.40 -16.40 -27.99
C ASP A 1179 -17.48 -17.29 -28.56
N ILE A 1180 -18.43 -17.71 -27.73
CA ILE A 1180 -19.66 -18.38 -28.15
C ILE A 1180 -20.82 -17.88 -27.30
N GLY A 1181 -21.97 -17.63 -27.90
CA GLY A 1181 -23.09 -17.05 -27.19
C GLY A 1181 -24.40 -17.17 -27.92
N ARG A 1182 -25.48 -16.99 -27.17
CA ARG A 1182 -26.84 -17.12 -27.67
C ARG A 1182 -27.79 -16.26 -26.84
N VAL A 1183 -28.83 -15.74 -27.49
CA VAL A 1183 -30.00 -15.15 -26.83
C VAL A 1183 -31.22 -16.06 -26.99
N TRP A 1184 -32.20 -15.89 -26.12
CA TRP A 1184 -33.49 -16.58 -26.16
C TRP A 1184 -34.63 -15.59 -25.97
N LEU A 1185 -35.73 -15.84 -26.68
CA LEU A 1185 -37.00 -15.17 -26.52
C LEU A 1185 -38.10 -16.24 -26.37
N ASP A 1186 -39.14 -15.94 -25.57
CA ASP A 1186 -40.32 -16.79 -25.49
C ASP A 1186 -40.91 -17.05 -26.90
N TYR A 1187 -41.28 -18.31 -27.16
CA TYR A 1187 -41.85 -18.78 -28.43
C TYR A 1187 -40.90 -18.76 -29.65
N GLU A 1188 -39.60 -18.48 -29.47
CA GLU A 1188 -38.58 -18.65 -30.50
C GLU A 1188 -38.01 -20.09 -30.49
N ASN A 1189 -37.98 -20.73 -31.66
CA ASN A 1189 -37.37 -22.07 -31.83
C ASN A 1189 -36.08 -21.95 -32.67
N SER A 1190 -34.99 -21.56 -32.02
CA SER A 1190 -33.64 -21.54 -32.61
C SER A 1190 -32.75 -22.56 -31.88
N ASP A 1191 -31.79 -23.18 -32.56
CA ASP A 1191 -30.71 -23.96 -31.94
C ASP A 1191 -29.33 -23.36 -32.22
N LEU A 1192 -29.29 -22.18 -32.84
CA LEU A 1192 -28.08 -21.53 -33.32
C LEU A 1192 -27.28 -20.93 -32.15
N TRP A 1193 -26.02 -21.33 -32.04
CA TRP A 1193 -25.03 -20.64 -31.23
C TRP A 1193 -24.14 -19.81 -32.14
N HIS A 1194 -24.02 -18.52 -31.82
CA HIS A 1194 -23.13 -17.62 -32.52
C HIS A 1194 -21.73 -17.74 -31.95
N ASP A 1195 -20.71 -17.64 -32.80
CA ASP A 1195 -19.32 -17.68 -32.38
C ASP A 1195 -18.51 -16.57 -33.04
N SER A 1196 -17.43 -16.18 -32.37
CA SER A 1196 -16.44 -15.29 -32.97
C SER A 1196 -15.05 -15.64 -32.51
N VAL A 1197 -14.08 -15.49 -33.39
CA VAL A 1197 -12.68 -15.80 -33.13
C VAL A 1197 -11.82 -14.59 -33.45
N GLY A 1198 -10.78 -14.37 -32.67
CA GLY A 1198 -9.95 -13.20 -32.89
C GLY A 1198 -8.72 -13.19 -32.02
N GLY A 1199 -8.10 -12.03 -31.97
CA GLY A 1199 -6.93 -11.80 -31.14
C GLY A 1199 -6.52 -10.35 -31.15
N GLY A 1200 -5.44 -10.07 -30.45
CA GLY A 1200 -4.98 -8.72 -30.32
C GLY A 1200 -3.68 -8.60 -29.55
N LEU A 1201 -3.32 -7.35 -29.33
CA LEU A 1201 -2.13 -6.94 -28.61
C LEU A 1201 -2.51 -5.93 -27.54
N TRP A 1202 -1.82 -5.99 -26.42
CA TRP A 1202 -1.96 -5.02 -25.35
C TRP A 1202 -0.58 -4.53 -24.92
N ILE A 1203 -0.56 -3.31 -24.43
CA ILE A 1203 0.63 -2.64 -23.92
C ILE A 1203 0.31 -2.04 -22.57
N ASN A 1204 1.13 -2.36 -21.58
CA ASN A 1204 0.97 -1.83 -20.23
C ASN A 1204 2.29 -1.20 -19.78
N ALA A 1205 2.19 -0.04 -19.13
CA ALA A 1205 3.31 0.65 -18.52
C ALA A 1205 3.00 0.95 -17.05
N LEU A 1206 3.87 0.44 -16.17
CA LEU A 1206 3.90 0.73 -14.72
C LEU A 1206 2.55 0.62 -13.98
N ASP A 1207 1.67 -0.29 -14.39
CA ASP A 1207 0.33 -0.43 -13.78
C ASP A 1207 -0.48 0.90 -13.74
N THR A 1208 -0.23 1.85 -14.65
CA THR A 1208 -0.90 3.18 -14.67
C THR A 1208 -1.40 3.59 -16.04
N VAL A 1209 -0.72 3.18 -17.11
CA VAL A 1209 -1.12 3.45 -18.50
C VAL A 1209 -1.28 2.13 -19.22
N GLY A 1210 -2.38 1.97 -19.94
CA GLY A 1210 -2.71 0.75 -20.65
C GLY A 1210 -3.36 1.03 -21.99
N GLY A 1211 -3.05 0.19 -22.96
CA GLY A 1211 -3.72 0.18 -24.25
C GLY A 1211 -3.96 -1.23 -24.76
N GLN A 1212 -5.02 -1.41 -25.52
CA GLN A 1212 -5.37 -2.67 -26.16
C GLN A 1212 -5.87 -2.42 -27.58
N LEU A 1213 -5.46 -3.30 -28.49
CA LEU A 1213 -5.95 -3.40 -29.85
C LEU A 1213 -6.48 -4.83 -30.04
N GLY A 1214 -7.70 -4.96 -30.58
CA GLY A 1214 -8.32 -6.26 -30.85
C GLY A 1214 -8.94 -6.33 -32.25
N VAL A 1215 -8.79 -7.49 -32.90
CA VAL A 1215 -9.41 -7.83 -34.17
C VAL A 1215 -10.13 -9.16 -34.01
N PHE A 1216 -11.45 -9.16 -34.20
CA PHE A 1216 -12.30 -10.35 -34.12
C PHE A 1216 -13.08 -10.53 -35.42
N THR A 1217 -13.35 -11.77 -35.79
CA THR A 1217 -14.17 -12.12 -36.95
C THR A 1217 -15.33 -13.00 -36.53
N SER A 1218 -16.47 -12.79 -37.20
CA SER A 1218 -17.67 -13.61 -37.12
C SER A 1218 -18.33 -13.68 -38.50
N ASN A 1219 -19.53 -14.26 -38.56
CA ASN A 1219 -20.35 -14.25 -39.77
C ASN A 1219 -20.76 -12.83 -40.24
N ASP A 1220 -20.69 -11.83 -39.36
CA ASP A 1220 -20.95 -10.42 -39.68
C ASP A 1220 -19.70 -9.70 -40.24
N GLY A 1221 -18.55 -10.37 -40.30
CA GLY A 1221 -17.30 -9.83 -40.86
C GLY A 1221 -16.21 -9.63 -39.82
N VAL A 1222 -15.31 -8.66 -40.07
CA VAL A 1222 -14.16 -8.34 -39.22
C VAL A 1222 -14.40 -7.06 -38.44
N ARG A 1223 -14.12 -7.09 -37.13
CA ARG A 1223 -14.30 -5.97 -36.20
C ARG A 1223 -12.97 -5.59 -35.57
N PHE A 1224 -12.60 -4.31 -35.72
CA PHE A 1224 -11.39 -3.71 -35.13
C PHE A 1224 -11.75 -2.81 -33.95
N THR A 1225 -11.02 -2.94 -32.85
CA THR A 1225 -11.20 -2.13 -31.64
C THR A 1225 -9.86 -1.65 -31.11
N PHE A 1226 -9.86 -0.44 -30.54
CA PHE A 1226 -8.69 0.16 -29.90
C PHE A 1226 -9.11 0.93 -28.65
N GLY A 1227 -8.28 0.91 -27.62
CA GLY A 1227 -8.44 1.75 -26.44
C GLY A 1227 -7.09 2.06 -25.81
N PHE A 1228 -6.92 3.29 -25.36
CA PHE A 1228 -5.73 3.75 -24.65
C PHE A 1228 -6.10 4.80 -23.60
N GLY A 1229 -5.61 4.64 -22.37
CA GLY A 1229 -5.84 5.64 -21.33
C GLY A 1229 -5.04 5.40 -20.06
N MET A 1230 -5.33 6.26 -19.07
CA MET A 1230 -4.69 6.25 -17.76
C MET A 1230 -5.66 5.77 -16.67
N SER A 1231 -5.15 5.00 -15.72
CA SER A 1231 -5.89 4.63 -14.50
C SER A 1231 -5.60 5.64 -13.40
N ILE A 1232 -6.65 6.12 -12.70
CA ILE A 1232 -6.57 7.07 -11.58
C ILE A 1232 -7.20 6.52 -10.31
#